data_AF-F2AN40-F1
#
_entry.id   AF-F2AN40-F1
#
_cell.length_a   1.000
_cell.length_b   1.000
_cell.length_c   1.000
_cell.angle_alpha   90.00
_cell.angle_beta   90.00
_cell.angle_gamma   90.00
#
_symmetry.space_group_name_H-M   'P 1'
#
loop_
_entity.id
_entity.type
_entity.pdbx_description
1 polymer ?
#
loop_
_entity_poly.entity_id
_entity_poly.type
_entity_poly.pdbx_seq_one_letter_code
_entity_poly.pdbx_strand_id
1 'polypeptide(L)'
;MTNQNQNPKSISKTPSVAGLPSDAALRELAKTYLDEQYQHFPEYQSLGLLPEPTEASYEEMANRFSKAYRSGSLQSLASMTRAPKSMTVAACYVRYSDANSNTRSLDQQLINVLRTARQLDAFIPWEHVLADAAISATTTARPGYQMLKKLVDSGESSPSVIIADQLDRLHRDQAESLLFAKLIKSRSRRLVTADGFDSSNEFAKVAHAVSSLQSEMYIDQVTVKVYRGMTDSFKNGKHVSAPPTGYKLVERKDAEGNVIVNSNSKVQRKVVIDEEAAEVIQRIFDMYANQKLSPAKIARVLDGESALGRSTWGPSSVAKILQNEKYIGQWKWKTTTRVQDPITGKKHVVPLPEEDHLVEVYPERRIISQVLWDAAVTRREQTSRKTNPPKGKREKSRQEVYPNMLFDLWCEKCDAPLRRFRSSGTYVQMNCPHGKDGLRGCDLKSSKSLRIIEECLLTPIKQQLFADGYAKRLCTKANDFLAEEASKPRADTKQIERKIASLEARLRRNGERLSFLDDGVAADRLLESIQSDQSTFNELKAEFARTAKANFRPEPLKVETIQELLANLRELLKDDVVAAHGILAKLVGRVRVSLGEKQGRTHTWRAKLDLDSIPALVEIGKQRDCPTTHSLEFLQVCSWTMSKELQVTIVDFPNYQRIAADAINMHDAGSPYNRIAVAMEIDPSTVKKAIEWGAKNDTSFIPSADFSVRRKLANNKTAKIGPAVVRLRNQGLTFEEIAEELGTTGGTASRAYKQYHTKANLAAVEKGERLDTGKNKRKISPDQVNLMRVMLADKGHSQRAIAEAVGVSPSTVRDEIKRMATSM
;
A
#
# COMPACT_ATOMS: atom_id res chain seq x y z
N MET A 1 29.99 42.39 -15.70
CA MET A 1 30.80 41.62 -16.66
C MET A 1 30.38 40.15 -16.55
N THR A 2 29.24 39.78 -17.15
CA THR A 2 29.12 39.07 -18.44
C THR A 2 29.78 37.69 -18.45
N ASN A 3 28.97 36.65 -18.21
CA ASN A 3 28.61 35.79 -19.33
C ASN A 3 27.31 35.02 -19.06
N GLN A 4 26.31 35.34 -19.87
CA GLN A 4 25.15 34.51 -20.14
C GLN A 4 25.66 33.18 -20.69
N ASN A 5 25.30 32.05 -20.08
CA ASN A 5 25.38 30.78 -20.78
C ASN A 5 23.96 30.32 -21.11
N GLN A 6 23.65 30.55 -22.37
CA GLN A 6 22.44 30.19 -23.08
C GLN A 6 22.18 28.70 -22.91
N ASN A 7 20.96 28.38 -22.51
CA ASN A 7 20.41 27.03 -22.55
C ASN A 7 20.15 26.67 -24.03
N PRO A 8 20.89 25.72 -24.66
CA PRO A 8 20.59 25.35 -26.03
C PRO A 8 19.39 24.40 -26.04
N LYS A 9 18.25 24.98 -26.42
CA LYS A 9 17.21 24.46 -27.33
C LYS A 9 16.93 22.95 -27.30
N SER A 10 15.73 22.65 -26.79
CA SER A 10 14.80 21.60 -27.26
C SER A 10 15.38 20.26 -27.73
N ILE A 11 15.59 19.34 -26.80
CA ILE A 11 15.63 17.91 -27.13
C ILE A 11 14.20 17.49 -27.48
N SER A 12 13.97 17.11 -28.74
CA SER A 12 12.69 16.59 -29.19
C SER A 12 12.33 15.35 -28.36
N LYS A 13 11.20 15.40 -27.65
CA LYS A 13 10.70 14.26 -26.87
C LYS A 13 10.01 13.27 -27.82
N THR A 14 10.78 12.42 -28.49
CA THR A 14 10.26 11.13 -28.95
C THR A 14 10.78 10.01 -28.05
N PRO A 15 9.94 9.02 -27.66
CA PRO A 15 10.40 7.90 -26.84
C PRO A 15 11.55 7.18 -27.54
N SER A 16 12.62 6.85 -26.81
CA SER A 16 13.74 6.07 -27.36
C SER A 16 13.24 4.67 -27.73
N VAL A 17 13.17 4.36 -29.02
CA VAL A 17 12.92 3.00 -29.51
C VAL A 17 14.22 2.21 -29.38
N ALA A 18 14.16 1.03 -28.77
CA ALA A 18 15.34 0.18 -28.58
C ALA A 18 16.00 -0.15 -29.93
N GLY A 19 17.31 0.03 -30.04
CA GLY A 19 18.06 -0.21 -31.27
C GLY A 19 18.13 0.98 -32.25
N LEU A 20 17.33 2.03 -32.08
CA LEU A 20 17.34 3.17 -33.00
C LEU A 20 18.59 4.05 -32.75
N PRO A 21 19.44 4.32 -33.77
CA PRO A 21 20.55 5.26 -33.62
C PRO A 21 20.05 6.67 -33.24
N SER A 22 20.89 7.45 -32.55
CA SER A 22 20.53 8.84 -32.21
C SER A 22 20.38 9.71 -33.45
N ASP A 23 19.62 10.79 -33.37
CA ASP A 23 19.40 11.71 -34.51
C ASP A 23 20.73 12.23 -35.09
N ALA A 24 21.71 12.51 -34.23
CA ALA A 24 23.06 12.89 -34.64
C ALA A 24 23.78 11.75 -35.39
N ALA A 25 23.71 10.51 -34.89
CA ALA A 25 24.30 9.36 -35.56
C ALA A 25 23.63 9.05 -36.91
N LEU A 26 22.31 9.24 -37.03
CA LEU A 26 21.59 9.06 -38.30
C LEU A 26 21.98 10.11 -39.35
N ARG A 27 22.19 11.36 -38.94
CA ARG A 27 22.66 12.42 -39.83
C ARG A 27 24.08 12.14 -40.34
N GLU A 28 24.99 11.75 -39.45
CA GLU A 28 26.35 11.35 -39.84
C GLU A 28 26.35 10.12 -40.77
N LEU A 29 25.47 9.15 -40.51
CA LEU A 29 25.32 7.97 -41.37
C LEU A 29 24.79 8.35 -42.77
N ALA A 30 23.83 9.28 -42.85
CA ALA A 30 23.29 9.78 -44.12
C ALA A 30 24.33 10.56 -44.92
N LYS A 31 25.14 11.37 -44.24
CA LYS A 31 26.27 12.09 -44.84
C LYS A 31 27.31 11.12 -45.39
N THR A 32 27.75 10.17 -44.58
CA THR A 32 28.71 9.12 -44.97
C THR A 32 28.20 8.33 -46.16
N TYR A 33 26.92 7.97 -46.18
CA TYR A 33 26.30 7.29 -47.31
C TYR A 33 26.39 8.10 -48.61
N LEU A 34 25.98 9.37 -48.57
CA LEU A 34 25.99 10.21 -49.78
C LEU A 34 27.42 10.44 -50.27
N ASP A 35 28.34 10.78 -49.38
CA ASP A 35 29.74 11.03 -49.72
C ASP A 35 30.36 9.82 -50.47
N GLU A 36 30.15 8.60 -49.98
CA GLU A 36 30.66 7.38 -50.63
C GLU A 36 29.89 7.03 -51.92
N GLN A 37 28.55 7.14 -51.93
CA GLN A 37 27.74 6.82 -53.11
C GLN A 37 28.00 7.77 -54.29
N TYR A 38 28.22 9.06 -54.02
CA TYR A 38 28.62 10.03 -55.04
C TYR A 38 30.00 9.73 -55.64
N GLN A 39 30.93 9.21 -54.84
CA GLN A 39 32.23 8.76 -55.34
C GLN A 39 32.12 7.46 -56.14
N HIS A 40 31.21 6.57 -55.74
CA HIS A 40 31.06 5.24 -56.36
C HIS A 40 30.24 5.26 -57.65
N PHE A 41 29.18 6.08 -57.70
CA PHE A 41 28.20 6.14 -58.80
C PHE A 41 27.74 7.60 -59.07
N PRO A 42 28.65 8.51 -59.48
CA PRO A 42 28.30 9.91 -59.75
C PRO A 42 27.18 10.06 -60.80
N GLU A 43 27.08 9.13 -61.75
CA GLU A 43 26.05 9.12 -62.80
C GLU A 43 24.62 8.99 -62.26
N TYR A 44 24.43 8.44 -61.05
CA TYR A 44 23.11 8.22 -60.46
C TYR A 44 22.45 9.49 -59.92
N GLN A 45 23.21 10.57 -59.76
CA GLN A 45 22.67 11.91 -59.52
C GLN A 45 21.78 12.36 -60.69
N SER A 46 22.27 12.19 -61.93
CA SER A 46 21.53 12.59 -63.14
C SER A 46 20.22 11.81 -63.34
N LEU A 47 20.13 10.60 -62.76
CA LEU A 47 18.95 9.75 -62.77
C LEU A 47 17.96 10.06 -61.63
N GLY A 48 18.32 10.96 -60.71
CA GLY A 48 17.53 11.30 -59.53
C GLY A 48 17.49 10.20 -58.47
N LEU A 49 18.49 9.30 -58.47
CA LEU A 49 18.61 8.22 -57.48
C LEU A 49 19.39 8.67 -56.23
N LEU A 50 20.23 9.71 -56.36
CA LEU A 50 20.98 10.33 -55.26
C LEU A 50 20.53 11.80 -55.07
N PRO A 51 20.10 12.21 -53.86
CA PRO A 51 19.81 13.61 -53.56
C PRO A 51 21.10 14.42 -53.36
N GLU A 52 21.04 15.74 -53.63
CA GLU A 52 22.18 16.66 -53.43
C GLU A 52 22.72 16.63 -51.99
N PRO A 53 24.04 16.55 -51.77
CA PRO A 53 24.68 16.42 -50.47
C PRO A 53 24.63 17.75 -49.68
N THR A 54 23.44 18.03 -49.13
CA THR A 54 23.12 19.25 -48.38
C THR A 54 22.63 18.91 -46.98
N GLU A 55 22.77 19.82 -46.02
CA GLU A 55 22.26 19.62 -44.65
C GLU A 55 20.76 19.27 -44.62
N ALA A 56 19.96 19.87 -45.51
CA ALA A 56 18.55 19.54 -45.66
C ALA A 56 18.32 18.09 -46.10
N SER A 57 19.14 17.58 -47.04
CA SER A 57 19.07 16.20 -47.50
C SER A 57 19.43 15.19 -46.40
N TYR A 58 20.48 15.48 -45.61
CA TYR A 58 20.91 14.61 -44.50
C TYR A 58 19.83 14.52 -43.44
N GLU A 59 19.21 15.64 -43.10
CA GLU A 59 18.11 15.70 -42.14
C GLU A 59 16.86 14.94 -42.65
N GLU A 60 16.50 15.11 -43.92
CA GLU A 60 15.39 14.38 -44.53
C GLU A 60 15.64 12.86 -44.54
N MET A 61 16.84 12.43 -44.92
CA MET A 61 17.26 11.02 -44.93
C MET A 61 17.23 10.39 -43.54
N ALA A 62 17.75 11.10 -42.53
CA ALA A 62 17.71 10.67 -41.13
C ALA A 62 16.26 10.54 -40.62
N ASN A 63 15.40 11.52 -40.93
CA ASN A 63 13.99 11.49 -40.57
C ASN A 63 13.23 10.33 -41.23
N ARG A 64 13.50 10.07 -42.52
CA ARG A 64 12.93 8.93 -43.24
C ARG A 64 13.34 7.60 -42.61
N PHE A 65 14.62 7.43 -42.27
CA PHE A 65 15.12 6.25 -41.56
C PHE A 65 14.41 6.08 -40.22
N SER A 66 14.37 7.13 -39.39
CA SER A 66 13.73 7.10 -38.07
C SER A 66 12.25 6.73 -38.15
N LYS A 67 11.52 7.26 -39.14
CA LYS A 67 10.11 6.94 -39.40
C LYS A 67 9.92 5.48 -39.81
N ALA A 68 10.74 4.95 -40.72
CA ALA A 68 10.68 3.55 -41.16
C ALA A 68 11.01 2.58 -40.01
N TYR A 69 12.03 2.90 -39.22
CA TYR A 69 12.44 2.10 -38.07
C TYR A 69 11.35 2.00 -37.00
N ARG A 70 10.65 3.12 -36.72
CA ARG A 70 9.54 3.16 -35.75
C ARG A 70 8.30 2.42 -36.23
N SER A 71 8.00 2.45 -37.52
CA SER A 71 6.83 1.76 -38.09
C SER A 71 7.09 0.28 -38.37
N GLY A 72 8.36 -0.14 -38.48
CA GLY A 72 8.74 -1.49 -38.89
C GLY A 72 8.32 -1.82 -40.34
N SER A 73 8.03 -0.78 -41.13
CA SER A 73 7.62 -0.85 -42.53
C SER A 73 8.71 -0.23 -43.40
N LEU A 74 9.12 -0.98 -44.42
CA LEU A 74 9.97 -0.46 -45.50
C LEU A 74 9.13 0.51 -46.34
N GLN A 75 9.76 1.60 -46.79
CA GLN A 75 9.09 2.57 -47.66
C GLN A 75 9.17 2.10 -49.13
N SER A 76 8.20 2.53 -49.95
CA SER A 76 8.20 2.23 -51.39
C SER A 76 9.42 2.85 -52.06
N LEU A 77 10.11 2.07 -52.91
CA LEU A 77 11.23 2.49 -53.73
C LEU A 77 10.78 3.37 -54.92
N ALA A 78 10.08 4.48 -54.64
CA ALA A 78 9.54 5.36 -55.69
C ALA A 78 10.64 5.88 -56.64
N SER A 79 11.86 6.09 -56.11
CA SER A 79 13.06 6.48 -56.85
C SER A 79 13.56 5.41 -57.83
N MET A 80 13.33 4.12 -57.57
CA MET A 80 13.83 3.02 -58.40
C MET A 80 13.07 2.83 -59.72
N THR A 81 11.95 3.50 -59.93
CA THR A 81 11.24 3.50 -61.23
C THR A 81 12.10 4.06 -62.38
N ARG A 82 13.13 4.85 -62.05
CA ARG A 82 14.09 5.46 -63.00
C ARG A 82 15.41 4.69 -63.11
N ALA A 83 15.57 3.59 -62.37
CA ALA A 83 16.79 2.80 -62.38
C ALA A 83 16.91 1.93 -63.65
N PRO A 84 18.13 1.73 -64.20
CA PRO A 84 18.36 0.80 -65.31
C PRO A 84 17.95 -0.63 -64.93
N LYS A 85 17.32 -1.37 -65.85
CA LYS A 85 16.94 -2.79 -65.61
C LYS A 85 18.14 -3.72 -65.38
N SER A 86 19.34 -3.33 -65.82
CA SER A 86 20.60 -4.05 -65.62
C SER A 86 21.27 -3.79 -64.27
N MET A 87 20.72 -2.89 -63.45
CA MET A 87 21.32 -2.45 -62.20
C MET A 87 21.10 -3.49 -61.09
N THR A 88 22.21 -3.94 -60.50
CA THR A 88 22.16 -4.84 -59.34
C THR A 88 21.81 -4.04 -58.08
N VAL A 89 20.74 -4.43 -57.40
CA VAL A 89 20.30 -3.77 -56.15
C VAL A 89 20.75 -4.60 -54.95
N ALA A 90 21.43 -3.95 -54.01
CA ALA A 90 21.87 -4.52 -52.76
C ALA A 90 21.14 -3.90 -51.54
N ALA A 91 21.26 -4.57 -50.40
CA ALA A 91 20.90 -4.04 -49.09
C ALA A 91 22.06 -4.21 -48.11
N CYS A 92 22.16 -3.32 -47.13
CA CYS A 92 23.19 -3.43 -46.10
C CYS A 92 22.63 -3.49 -44.69
N TYR A 93 23.42 -4.12 -43.81
CA TYR A 93 23.15 -4.18 -42.39
C TYR A 93 24.39 -3.89 -41.54
N VAL A 94 24.30 -2.86 -40.68
CA VAL A 94 25.38 -2.42 -39.78
C VAL A 94 24.93 -2.37 -38.32
N ARG A 95 25.82 -2.67 -37.37
CA ARG A 95 25.44 -2.80 -35.95
C ARG A 95 26.58 -2.57 -34.96
N TYR A 96 26.25 -2.04 -33.78
CA TYR A 96 27.10 -2.16 -32.59
C TYR A 96 26.33 -2.63 -31.33
N SER A 97 27.03 -3.28 -30.40
CA SER A 97 26.41 -3.99 -29.28
C SER A 97 26.27 -3.18 -27.98
N ASP A 98 27.07 -2.12 -27.78
CA ASP A 98 27.16 -1.38 -26.51
C ASP A 98 26.97 0.13 -26.73
N ALA A 99 26.11 0.78 -25.95
CA ALA A 99 25.87 2.23 -25.97
C ALA A 99 27.14 3.07 -25.72
N ASN A 100 28.18 2.51 -25.09
CA ASN A 100 29.50 3.13 -24.94
C ASN A 100 30.43 2.94 -26.15
N SER A 101 29.98 2.25 -27.20
CA SER A 101 30.75 2.12 -28.44
C SER A 101 30.73 3.45 -29.18
N ASN A 102 31.86 3.81 -29.80
CA ASN A 102 31.98 5.04 -30.59
C ASN A 102 30.97 5.04 -31.75
N THR A 103 30.19 6.11 -31.93
CA THR A 103 29.20 6.24 -33.04
C THR A 103 29.86 6.11 -34.41
N ARG A 104 31.14 6.51 -34.53
CA ARG A 104 31.98 6.28 -35.72
C ARG A 104 32.06 4.80 -36.16
N SER A 105 31.66 3.87 -35.29
CA SER A 105 31.62 2.44 -35.62
C SER A 105 30.52 2.05 -36.61
N LEU A 106 29.40 2.80 -36.72
CA LEU A 106 28.39 2.54 -37.75
C LEU A 106 28.85 3.08 -39.11
N ASP A 107 29.40 4.28 -39.12
CA ASP A 107 29.89 4.95 -40.33
C ASP A 107 31.04 4.13 -40.95
N GLN A 108 32.00 3.68 -40.13
CA GLN A 108 33.09 2.84 -40.62
C GLN A 108 32.62 1.51 -41.20
N GLN A 109 31.63 0.88 -40.57
CA GLN A 109 31.00 -0.33 -41.10
C GLN A 109 30.29 -0.05 -42.43
N LEU A 110 29.57 1.07 -42.52
CA LEU A 110 28.87 1.47 -43.73
C LEU A 110 29.86 1.70 -44.87
N ILE A 111 30.97 2.43 -44.64
CA ILE A 111 32.03 2.65 -45.62
C ILE A 111 32.56 1.32 -46.18
N ASN A 112 32.88 0.36 -45.30
CA ASN A 112 33.36 -0.97 -45.72
C ASN A 112 32.34 -1.70 -46.60
N VAL A 113 31.06 -1.64 -46.22
CA VAL A 113 29.97 -2.26 -46.96
C VAL A 113 29.76 -1.57 -48.32
N LEU A 114 29.78 -0.24 -48.39
CA LEU A 114 29.59 0.50 -49.65
C LEU A 114 30.73 0.25 -50.63
N ARG A 115 31.99 0.16 -50.15
CA ARG A 115 33.14 -0.24 -50.99
C ARG A 115 32.96 -1.66 -51.55
N THR A 116 32.51 -2.58 -50.71
CA THR A 116 32.21 -3.96 -51.14
C THR A 116 31.10 -3.98 -52.19
N ALA A 117 30.06 -3.17 -52.00
CA ALA A 117 28.97 -3.01 -52.97
C ALA A 117 29.48 -2.50 -54.32
N ARG A 118 30.39 -1.51 -54.30
CA ARG A 118 31.03 -0.99 -55.52
C ARG A 118 31.85 -2.05 -56.26
N GLN A 119 32.59 -2.89 -55.55
CA GLN A 119 33.35 -4.01 -56.14
C GLN A 119 32.45 -5.04 -56.82
N LEU A 120 31.21 -5.18 -56.32
CA LEU A 120 30.18 -6.07 -56.87
C LEU A 120 29.30 -5.40 -57.93
N ASP A 121 29.58 -4.14 -58.26
CA ASP A 121 28.75 -3.30 -59.14
C ASP A 121 27.27 -3.27 -58.70
N ALA A 122 27.06 -3.24 -57.39
CA ALA A 122 25.75 -3.25 -56.76
C ALA A 122 25.46 -1.94 -56.04
N PHE A 123 24.31 -1.35 -56.33
CA PHE A 123 23.86 -0.12 -55.69
C PHE A 123 23.00 -0.44 -54.47
N ILE A 124 23.20 0.31 -53.39
CA ILE A 124 22.41 0.19 -52.16
C ILE A 124 21.56 1.45 -52.03
N PRO A 125 20.24 1.40 -52.28
CA PRO A 125 19.34 2.53 -51.98
C PRO A 125 19.37 2.87 -50.48
N TRP A 126 19.16 4.12 -50.12
CA TRP A 126 19.11 4.56 -48.72
C TRP A 126 18.04 3.80 -47.91
N GLU A 127 16.92 3.47 -48.55
CA GLU A 127 15.82 2.69 -47.96
C GLU A 127 16.23 1.23 -47.63
N HIS A 128 17.34 0.75 -48.21
CA HIS A 128 17.93 -0.56 -47.96
C HIS A 128 19.16 -0.51 -47.03
N VAL A 129 19.50 0.67 -46.51
CA VAL A 129 20.47 0.83 -45.43
C VAL A 129 19.76 0.55 -44.11
N LEU A 130 20.11 -0.55 -43.46
CA LEU A 130 19.50 -0.98 -42.20
C LEU A 130 20.55 -0.99 -41.09
N ALA A 131 20.17 -0.50 -39.91
CA ALA A 131 21.10 -0.38 -38.79
C ALA A 131 20.42 -0.66 -37.45
N ASP A 132 21.22 -1.14 -36.49
CA ASP A 132 20.82 -1.37 -35.11
C ASP A 132 21.91 -0.86 -34.14
N ALA A 133 21.56 0.07 -33.25
CA ALA A 133 22.45 0.71 -32.29
C ALA A 133 22.29 0.14 -30.87
N ALA A 134 23.39 -0.14 -30.18
CA ALA A 134 23.40 -0.58 -28.77
C ALA A 134 22.52 -1.82 -28.48
N ILE A 135 22.43 -2.75 -29.43
CA ILE A 135 21.64 -3.99 -29.29
C ILE A 135 22.46 -5.20 -29.76
N SER A 136 22.45 -6.28 -28.96
CA SER A 136 23.26 -7.48 -29.18
C SER A 136 22.73 -8.36 -30.34
N ALA A 137 23.62 -9.00 -31.11
CA ALA A 137 23.28 -10.01 -32.11
C ALA A 137 22.94 -11.40 -31.52
N THR A 138 22.91 -11.53 -30.20
CA THR A 138 22.42 -12.73 -29.48
C THR A 138 20.89 -12.80 -29.39
N THR A 139 20.17 -11.79 -29.91
CA THR A 139 18.71 -11.79 -30.01
C THR A 139 18.26 -11.48 -31.43
N THR A 140 17.19 -12.15 -31.85
CA THR A 140 16.53 -11.91 -33.13
C THR A 140 15.53 -10.75 -33.04
N ALA A 141 15.14 -10.31 -31.84
CA ALA A 141 14.23 -9.18 -31.60
C ALA A 141 14.90 -7.82 -31.80
N ARG A 142 15.51 -7.63 -32.98
CA ARG A 142 16.21 -6.42 -33.43
C ARG A 142 15.42 -5.77 -34.57
N PRO A 143 14.88 -4.56 -34.42
CA PRO A 143 14.02 -3.98 -35.44
C PRO A 143 14.69 -3.81 -36.81
N GLY A 144 15.94 -3.32 -36.87
CA GLY A 144 16.68 -3.17 -38.13
C GLY A 144 16.91 -4.52 -38.83
N TYR A 145 17.32 -5.53 -38.07
CA TYR A 145 17.48 -6.90 -38.58
C TYR A 145 16.16 -7.54 -39.03
N GLN A 146 15.06 -7.30 -38.32
CA GLN A 146 13.73 -7.79 -38.73
C GLN A 146 13.26 -7.12 -40.03
N MET A 147 13.55 -5.82 -40.22
CA MET A 147 13.33 -5.13 -41.48
C MET A 147 14.16 -5.77 -42.61
N LEU A 148 15.41 -6.15 -42.35
CA LEU A 148 16.25 -6.87 -43.33
C LEU A 148 15.62 -8.20 -43.72
N LYS A 149 15.18 -9.02 -42.75
CA LYS A 149 14.52 -10.30 -43.04
C LYS A 149 13.28 -10.12 -43.90
N LYS A 150 12.44 -9.12 -43.59
CA LYS A 150 11.26 -8.79 -44.41
C LYS A 150 11.64 -8.35 -45.82
N LEU A 151 12.71 -7.57 -45.97
CA LEU A 151 13.21 -7.12 -47.26
C LEU A 151 13.73 -8.29 -48.12
N VAL A 152 14.40 -9.26 -47.50
CA VAL A 152 14.86 -10.48 -48.19
C VAL A 152 13.70 -11.40 -48.56
N ASP A 153 12.64 -11.41 -47.75
CA ASP A 153 11.49 -12.30 -47.93
C ASP A 153 10.46 -11.79 -48.95
N SER A 154 10.50 -10.51 -49.32
CA SER A 154 9.57 -9.89 -50.30
C SER A 154 9.87 -10.29 -51.77
N GLY A 155 8.82 -10.36 -52.60
CA GLY A 155 8.92 -10.68 -54.04
C GLY A 155 9.25 -9.47 -54.93
N GLU A 156 9.73 -9.76 -56.16
CA GLU A 156 10.08 -8.91 -57.34
C GLU A 156 10.82 -7.56 -57.18
N SER A 157 10.82 -6.90 -56.00
CA SER A 157 11.57 -5.65 -55.71
C SER A 157 12.61 -5.82 -54.59
N SER A 158 12.99 -7.07 -54.30
CA SER A 158 13.94 -7.43 -53.23
C SER A 158 15.40 -7.41 -53.73
N PRO A 159 16.37 -6.98 -52.90
CA PRO A 159 17.79 -6.91 -53.26
C PRO A 159 18.35 -8.28 -53.65
N SER A 160 19.17 -8.34 -54.70
CA SER A 160 19.86 -9.57 -55.13
C SER A 160 21.07 -9.90 -54.23
N VAL A 161 21.67 -8.88 -53.63
CA VAL A 161 22.84 -9.01 -52.75
C VAL A 161 22.57 -8.37 -51.38
N ILE A 162 22.93 -9.07 -50.31
CA ILE A 162 22.90 -8.59 -48.94
C ILE A 162 24.35 -8.44 -48.50
N ILE A 163 24.72 -7.28 -47.97
CA ILE A 163 26.09 -6.98 -47.55
C ILE A 163 26.12 -6.57 -46.08
N ALA A 164 27.03 -7.17 -45.31
CA ALA A 164 27.30 -6.76 -43.93
C ALA A 164 28.80 -6.52 -43.74
N ASP A 165 29.20 -5.83 -42.68
CA ASP A 165 30.64 -5.65 -42.41
C ASP A 165 31.30 -6.99 -42.03
N GLN A 166 30.66 -7.74 -41.12
CA GLN A 166 31.08 -9.07 -40.69
C GLN A 166 29.84 -9.93 -40.37
N LEU A 167 29.99 -11.26 -40.39
CA LEU A 167 28.88 -12.20 -40.08
C LEU A 167 28.31 -12.02 -38.67
N ASP A 168 29.16 -11.70 -37.69
CA ASP A 168 28.76 -11.51 -36.28
C ASP A 168 27.89 -10.24 -36.05
N ARG A 169 27.80 -9.36 -37.05
CA ARG A 169 26.87 -8.23 -37.08
C ARG A 169 25.46 -8.75 -37.29
N LEU A 170 25.28 -9.66 -38.26
CA LEU A 170 23.99 -10.25 -38.60
C LEU A 170 23.51 -11.19 -37.50
N HIS A 171 24.33 -12.12 -37.01
CA HIS A 171 23.91 -13.09 -36.01
C HIS A 171 25.08 -13.59 -35.17
N ARG A 172 24.85 -13.75 -33.86
CA ARG A 172 25.73 -14.53 -32.97
C ARG A 172 25.08 -15.82 -32.48
N ASP A 173 23.80 -16.01 -32.82
CA ASP A 173 23.03 -17.22 -32.56
C ASP A 173 23.13 -18.16 -33.78
N GLN A 174 23.54 -19.41 -33.54
CA GLN A 174 23.80 -20.39 -34.60
C GLN A 174 22.51 -20.82 -35.32
N ALA A 175 21.39 -20.95 -34.60
CA ALA A 175 20.12 -21.36 -35.20
C ALA A 175 19.59 -20.28 -36.15
N GLU A 176 19.64 -19.01 -35.72
CA GLU A 176 19.25 -17.88 -36.56
C GLU A 176 20.20 -17.72 -37.76
N SER A 177 21.50 -17.91 -37.57
CA SER A 177 22.48 -17.91 -38.67
C SER A 177 22.07 -18.87 -39.79
N LEU A 178 21.75 -20.12 -39.42
CA LEU A 178 21.34 -21.17 -40.35
C LEU A 178 19.98 -20.87 -41.00
N LEU A 179 19.02 -20.34 -40.24
CA LEU A 179 17.71 -19.95 -40.77
C LEU A 179 17.83 -18.81 -41.78
N PHE A 180 18.66 -17.80 -41.50
CA PHE A 180 18.90 -16.70 -42.41
C PHE A 180 19.63 -17.16 -43.68
N ALA A 181 20.64 -18.02 -43.56
CA ALA A 181 21.30 -18.62 -44.72
C ALA A 181 20.34 -19.44 -45.60
N LYS A 182 19.41 -20.19 -44.99
CA LYS A 182 18.34 -20.90 -45.72
C LYS A 182 17.39 -19.94 -46.44
N LEU A 183 17.02 -18.83 -45.80
CA LEU A 183 16.17 -17.79 -46.40
C LEU A 183 16.85 -17.14 -47.61
N ILE A 184 18.13 -16.78 -47.48
CA ILE A 184 18.94 -16.23 -48.58
C ILE A 184 18.96 -17.21 -49.77
N LYS A 185 19.20 -18.50 -49.50
CA LYS A 185 19.20 -19.54 -50.52
C LYS A 185 17.83 -19.78 -51.16
N SER A 186 16.75 -19.85 -50.37
CA SER A 186 15.39 -20.12 -50.89
C SER A 186 14.86 -18.99 -51.76
N ARG A 187 15.39 -17.77 -51.58
CA ARG A 187 15.06 -16.58 -52.37
C ARG A 187 16.08 -16.29 -53.48
N SER A 188 17.02 -17.20 -53.74
CA SER A 188 18.09 -17.07 -54.74
C SER A 188 18.91 -15.77 -54.59
N ARG A 189 19.24 -15.40 -53.35
CA ARG A 189 20.01 -14.19 -53.02
C ARG A 189 21.45 -14.55 -52.62
N ARG A 190 22.34 -13.55 -52.64
CA ARG A 190 23.75 -13.68 -52.24
C ARG A 190 24.00 -12.84 -50.99
N LEU A 191 24.54 -13.46 -49.94
CA LEU A 191 25.08 -12.78 -48.77
C LEU A 191 26.61 -12.65 -48.91
N VAL A 192 27.12 -11.43 -48.73
CA VAL A 192 28.55 -11.08 -48.77
C VAL A 192 28.92 -10.28 -47.52
N THR A 193 30.16 -10.40 -47.05
CA THR A 193 30.71 -9.52 -46.01
C THR A 193 31.95 -8.77 -46.46
N ALA A 194 32.21 -7.62 -45.85
CA ALA A 194 33.41 -6.82 -46.16
C ALA A 194 34.72 -7.53 -45.77
N ASP A 195 34.68 -8.47 -44.80
CA ASP A 195 35.81 -9.32 -44.41
C ASP A 195 36.01 -10.58 -45.28
N GLY A 196 35.29 -10.70 -46.40
CA GLY A 196 35.59 -11.68 -47.46
C GLY A 196 34.74 -12.95 -47.45
N PHE A 197 33.71 -13.05 -46.59
CA PHE A 197 32.77 -14.16 -46.68
C PHE A 197 31.78 -13.95 -47.85
N ASP A 198 31.50 -15.03 -48.59
CA ASP A 198 30.54 -15.04 -49.69
C ASP A 198 29.76 -16.37 -49.70
N SER A 199 28.43 -16.26 -49.60
CA SER A 199 27.51 -17.39 -49.59
C SER A 199 27.45 -18.21 -50.89
N SER A 200 27.98 -17.66 -52.00
CA SER A 200 28.07 -18.39 -53.28
C SER A 200 29.24 -19.38 -53.32
N ASN A 201 30.21 -19.28 -52.40
CA ASN A 201 31.35 -20.17 -52.33
C ASN A 201 30.95 -21.56 -51.78
N GLU A 202 31.54 -22.63 -52.32
CA GLU A 202 31.26 -24.02 -51.88
C GLU A 202 31.59 -24.26 -50.40
N PHE A 203 32.60 -23.56 -49.87
CA PHE A 203 33.02 -23.62 -48.46
C PHE A 203 32.25 -22.68 -47.52
N ALA A 204 31.27 -21.92 -48.02
CA ALA A 204 30.52 -20.95 -47.23
C ALA A 204 29.83 -21.57 -46.00
N LYS A 205 29.33 -22.81 -46.12
CA LYS A 205 28.72 -23.52 -44.99
C LYS A 205 29.71 -23.81 -43.86
N VAL A 206 30.96 -24.14 -44.20
CA VAL A 206 32.02 -24.42 -43.22
C VAL A 206 32.49 -23.12 -42.58
N ALA A 207 32.72 -22.08 -43.37
CA ALA A 207 33.08 -20.75 -42.86
C ALA A 207 32.02 -20.21 -41.88
N HIS A 208 30.73 -20.36 -42.20
CA HIS A 208 29.63 -20.00 -41.31
C HIS A 208 29.66 -20.75 -39.97
N ALA A 209 29.87 -22.08 -40.01
CA ALA A 209 29.91 -22.91 -38.81
C ALA A 209 31.10 -22.53 -37.90
N VAL A 210 32.29 -22.34 -38.48
CA VAL A 210 33.51 -21.97 -37.74
C VAL A 210 33.37 -20.57 -37.11
N SER A 211 32.91 -19.58 -37.86
CA SER A 211 32.74 -18.21 -37.33
C SER A 211 31.68 -18.14 -36.22
N SER A 212 30.63 -18.96 -36.32
CA SER A 212 29.61 -19.09 -35.27
C SER A 212 30.19 -19.69 -33.98
N LEU A 213 30.96 -20.79 -34.09
CA LEU A 213 31.64 -21.43 -32.96
C LEU A 213 32.65 -20.48 -32.29
N GLN A 214 33.46 -19.77 -33.06
CA GLN A 214 34.42 -18.80 -32.53
C GLN A 214 33.71 -17.67 -31.75
N SER A 215 32.59 -17.19 -32.27
CA SER A 215 31.80 -16.14 -31.62
C SER A 215 31.20 -16.60 -30.30
N GLU A 216 30.70 -17.83 -30.23
CA GLU A 216 30.17 -18.45 -29.01
C GLU A 216 31.28 -18.64 -27.97
N MET A 217 32.40 -19.24 -28.36
CA MET A 217 33.57 -19.41 -27.49
C MET A 217 34.09 -18.08 -26.95
N TYR A 218 34.08 -17.01 -27.76
CA TYR A 218 34.48 -15.68 -27.30
C TYR A 218 33.52 -15.13 -26.24
N ILE A 219 32.20 -15.29 -26.42
CA ILE A 219 31.19 -14.89 -25.43
C ILE A 219 31.41 -15.64 -24.12
N ASP A 220 31.65 -16.94 -24.18
CA ASP A 220 31.90 -17.77 -22.99
C ASP A 220 33.17 -17.33 -22.26
N GLN A 221 34.26 -17.10 -23.00
CA GLN A 221 35.52 -16.62 -22.41
C GLN A 221 35.37 -15.25 -21.75
N VAL A 222 34.67 -14.31 -22.40
CA VAL A 222 34.39 -12.99 -21.81
C VAL A 222 33.54 -13.14 -20.56
N THR A 223 32.52 -14.01 -20.59
CA THR A 223 31.64 -14.28 -19.44
C THR A 223 32.44 -14.83 -18.26
N VAL A 224 33.30 -15.82 -18.50
CA VAL A 224 34.19 -16.39 -17.47
C VAL A 224 35.13 -15.32 -16.90
N LYS A 225 35.76 -14.48 -17.73
CA LYS A 225 36.63 -13.38 -17.27
C LYS A 225 35.89 -12.36 -16.42
N VAL A 226 34.68 -11.95 -16.83
CA VAL A 226 33.84 -11.01 -16.06
C VAL A 226 33.44 -11.62 -14.73
N TYR A 227 32.98 -12.86 -14.69
CA TYR A 227 32.60 -13.53 -13.45
C TYR A 227 33.78 -13.70 -12.49
N ARG A 228 34.97 -14.04 -13.00
CA ARG A 228 36.21 -14.08 -12.21
C ARG A 228 36.51 -12.71 -11.61
N GLY A 229 36.55 -11.66 -12.42
CA GLY A 229 36.82 -10.30 -11.94
C GLY A 229 35.79 -9.78 -10.91
N MET A 230 34.51 -10.12 -11.07
CA MET A 230 33.46 -9.81 -10.09
C MET A 230 33.62 -10.63 -8.81
N THR A 231 34.00 -11.90 -8.91
CA THR A 231 34.28 -12.79 -7.77
C THR A 231 35.46 -12.26 -6.96
N ASP A 232 36.56 -11.92 -7.62
CA ASP A 232 37.75 -11.36 -6.97
C ASP A 232 37.44 -10.01 -6.34
N SER A 233 36.62 -9.18 -7.00
CA SER A 233 36.18 -7.90 -6.43
C SER A 233 35.38 -8.11 -5.15
N PHE A 234 34.43 -9.06 -5.15
CA PHE A 234 33.62 -9.39 -3.98
C PHE A 234 34.46 -9.90 -2.80
N LYS A 235 35.37 -10.86 -3.06
CA LYS A 235 36.31 -11.40 -2.06
C LYS A 235 37.23 -10.33 -1.47
N ASN A 236 37.65 -9.36 -2.29
CA ASN A 236 38.45 -8.21 -1.83
C ASN A 236 37.62 -7.11 -1.14
N GLY A 237 36.38 -7.39 -0.74
CA GLY A 237 35.49 -6.46 -0.04
C GLY A 237 35.02 -5.25 -0.85
N LYS A 238 35.21 -5.29 -2.18
CA LYS A 238 34.63 -4.31 -3.11
C LYS A 238 33.17 -4.67 -3.38
N HIS A 239 32.35 -3.65 -3.55
CA HIS A 239 30.96 -3.87 -3.89
C HIS A 239 30.79 -3.99 -5.40
N VAL A 240 30.14 -5.07 -5.83
CA VAL A 240 29.92 -5.41 -7.24
C VAL A 240 28.69 -4.71 -7.82
N SER A 241 27.85 -4.09 -6.97
CA SER A 241 26.67 -3.31 -7.37
C SER A 241 26.46 -2.09 -6.46
N ALA A 242 25.33 -1.39 -6.62
CA ALA A 242 25.01 -0.28 -5.72
C ALA A 242 24.81 -0.80 -4.28
N PRO A 243 25.34 -0.11 -3.25
CA PRO A 243 25.08 -0.43 -1.86
C PRO A 243 23.57 -0.35 -1.54
N PRO A 244 23.06 -1.23 -0.65
CA PRO A 244 21.70 -1.08 -0.16
C PRO A 244 21.58 0.20 0.70
N THR A 245 20.36 0.70 0.87
CA THR A 245 20.05 1.82 1.79
C THR A 245 20.69 1.57 3.17
N GLY A 246 21.31 2.58 3.77
CA GLY A 246 22.10 2.42 5.02
C GLY A 246 23.60 2.37 4.79
N TYR A 247 24.05 2.25 3.53
CA TYR A 247 25.47 2.26 3.16
C TYR A 247 25.73 3.22 2.00
N LYS A 248 26.94 3.78 1.96
CA LYS A 248 27.43 4.63 0.87
C LYS A 248 28.81 4.21 0.38
N LEU A 249 29.13 4.59 -0.85
CA LEU A 249 30.46 4.40 -1.42
C LEU A 249 31.30 5.65 -1.18
N VAL A 250 32.46 5.49 -0.55
CA VAL A 250 33.45 6.54 -0.36
C VAL A 250 34.76 6.15 -1.04
N GLU A 251 35.54 7.15 -1.45
CA GLU A 251 36.85 6.92 -2.06
C GLU A 251 37.80 6.27 -1.05
N ARG A 252 38.59 5.31 -1.54
CA ARG A 252 39.61 4.65 -0.76
C ARG A 252 40.85 5.54 -0.75
N LYS A 253 41.34 5.85 0.44
CA LYS A 253 42.57 6.63 0.65
C LYS A 253 43.69 5.74 1.19
N ASP A 254 44.93 6.03 0.82
CA ASP A 254 46.14 5.43 1.40
C ASP A 254 46.43 6.00 2.80
N ALA A 255 47.54 5.58 3.42
CA ALA A 255 47.91 6.02 4.77
C ALA A 255 48.26 7.53 4.79
N GLU A 256 48.64 8.08 3.65
CA GLU A 256 49.02 9.47 3.40
C GLU A 256 47.81 10.34 3.00
N GLY A 257 46.61 9.76 2.84
CA GLY A 257 45.37 10.45 2.54
C GLY A 257 45.07 10.67 1.05
N ASN A 258 45.89 10.14 0.15
CA ASN A 258 45.71 10.23 -1.30
C ASN A 258 44.74 9.16 -1.80
N VAL A 259 43.99 9.50 -2.86
CA VAL A 259 43.00 8.59 -3.46
C VAL A 259 43.71 7.46 -4.19
N ILE A 260 43.39 6.22 -3.81
CA ILE A 260 43.96 5.02 -4.45
C ILE A 260 43.29 4.83 -5.81
N VAL A 261 44.05 4.96 -6.89
CA VAL A 261 43.65 4.66 -8.26
C VAL A 261 44.15 3.28 -8.69
N ASN A 262 43.40 2.59 -9.55
CA ASN A 262 43.84 1.34 -10.16
C ASN A 262 44.71 1.60 -11.41
N SER A 263 45.24 0.53 -12.02
CA SER A 263 46.07 0.56 -13.25
C SER A 263 45.43 1.27 -14.45
N ASN A 264 44.10 1.47 -14.42
CA ASN A 264 43.33 2.13 -15.48
C ASN A 264 42.87 3.53 -15.06
N SER A 265 43.55 4.16 -14.10
CA SER A 265 43.25 5.49 -13.56
C SER A 265 41.85 5.65 -12.97
N LYS A 266 41.21 4.56 -12.52
CA LYS A 266 39.91 4.60 -11.84
C LYS A 266 40.08 4.58 -10.33
N VAL A 267 39.40 5.51 -9.66
CA VAL A 267 39.35 5.63 -8.20
C VAL A 267 38.75 4.37 -7.58
N GLN A 268 39.47 3.77 -6.63
CA GLN A 268 38.95 2.69 -5.80
C GLN A 268 37.96 3.25 -4.77
N ARG A 269 36.83 2.58 -4.58
CA ARG A 269 35.81 2.96 -3.59
C ARG A 269 35.60 1.83 -2.58
N LYS A 270 35.33 2.19 -1.33
CA LYS A 270 34.96 1.29 -0.23
C LYS A 270 33.54 1.56 0.23
N VAL A 271 32.86 0.54 0.74
CA VAL A 271 31.53 0.66 1.36
C VAL A 271 31.72 1.09 2.80
N VAL A 272 30.99 2.13 3.22
CA VAL A 272 30.91 2.57 4.61
C VAL A 272 29.45 2.72 5.02
N ILE A 273 29.18 2.67 6.32
CA ILE A 273 27.86 2.93 6.88
C ILE A 273 27.51 4.40 6.63
N ASP A 274 26.26 4.64 6.27
CA ASP A 274 25.70 5.98 6.17
C ASP A 274 24.82 6.23 7.40
N GLU A 275 25.33 6.97 8.39
CA GLU A 275 24.73 7.06 9.73
C GLU A 275 23.25 7.49 9.72
N GLU A 276 22.89 8.51 8.93
CA GLU A 276 21.50 8.97 8.80
C GLU A 276 20.58 7.86 8.25
N ALA A 277 21.04 7.17 7.21
CA ALA A 277 20.30 6.06 6.63
C ALA A 277 20.28 4.83 7.55
N ALA A 278 21.36 4.59 8.30
CA ALA A 278 21.50 3.48 9.23
C ALA A 278 20.51 3.62 10.40
N GLU A 279 20.32 4.83 10.93
CA GLU A 279 19.32 5.12 11.96
C GLU A 279 17.91 4.76 11.49
N VAL A 280 17.54 5.14 10.27
CA VAL A 280 16.25 4.77 9.67
C VAL A 280 16.11 3.25 9.52
N ILE A 281 17.18 2.55 9.14
CA ILE A 281 17.17 1.08 9.05
C ILE A 281 16.97 0.45 10.45
N GLN A 282 17.69 0.93 11.48
CA GLN A 282 17.49 0.47 12.86
C GLN A 282 16.05 0.70 13.32
N ARG A 283 15.47 1.87 13.04
CA ARG A 283 14.08 2.20 13.37
C ARG A 283 13.08 1.29 12.64
N ILE A 284 13.35 0.91 11.39
CA ILE A 284 12.53 -0.07 10.65
C ILE A 284 12.53 -1.43 11.36
N PHE A 285 13.69 -1.91 11.80
CA PHE A 285 13.80 -3.18 12.50
C PHE A 285 13.10 -3.13 13.87
N ASP A 286 13.24 -2.03 14.62
CA ASP A 286 12.56 -1.82 15.90
C ASP A 286 11.03 -1.77 15.74
N MET A 287 10.53 -0.93 14.82
CA MET A 287 9.10 -0.80 14.50
C MET A 287 8.49 -2.16 14.09
N TYR A 288 9.25 -2.98 13.38
CA TYR A 288 8.80 -4.32 12.98
C TYR A 288 8.86 -5.30 14.15
N ALA A 289 10.04 -5.52 14.72
CA ALA A 289 10.28 -6.56 15.71
C ALA A 289 9.58 -6.27 17.04
N ASN A 290 9.79 -5.07 17.60
CA ASN A 290 9.38 -4.68 18.94
C ASN A 290 7.98 -4.06 18.95
N GLN A 291 7.75 -3.03 18.13
CA GLN A 291 6.45 -2.31 18.08
C GLN A 291 5.38 -3.05 17.28
N LYS A 292 5.75 -4.15 16.64
CA LYS A 292 4.87 -5.09 15.96
C LYS A 292 4.03 -4.48 14.82
N LEU A 293 4.58 -3.49 14.14
CA LEU A 293 3.97 -2.86 12.97
C LEU A 293 4.12 -3.74 11.71
N SER A 294 3.17 -3.61 10.78
CA SER A 294 3.27 -4.27 9.46
C SER A 294 4.16 -3.50 8.49
N PRO A 295 4.81 -4.15 7.51
CA PRO A 295 5.62 -3.45 6.50
C PRO A 295 4.86 -2.32 5.78
N ALA A 296 3.54 -2.47 5.60
CA ALA A 296 2.69 -1.45 5.00
C ALA A 296 2.33 -0.29 5.94
N LYS A 297 2.37 -0.50 7.27
CA LYS A 297 2.21 0.59 8.25
C LYS A 297 3.53 1.32 8.42
N ILE A 298 4.65 0.59 8.51
CA ILE A 298 6.01 1.15 8.56
C ILE A 298 6.26 2.05 7.34
N ALA A 299 5.95 1.57 6.14
CA ALA A 299 6.06 2.38 4.92
C ALA A 299 5.28 3.70 5.01
N ARG A 300 4.04 3.67 5.50
CA ARG A 300 3.21 4.88 5.67
C ARG A 300 3.75 5.85 6.72
N VAL A 301 4.32 5.34 7.80
CA VAL A 301 4.98 6.18 8.83
C VAL A 301 6.17 6.91 8.21
N LEU A 302 7.05 6.17 7.53
CA LEU A 302 8.22 6.75 6.86
C LEU A 302 7.86 7.75 5.75
N ASP A 303 6.75 7.52 5.05
CA ASP A 303 6.21 8.45 4.05
C ASP A 303 5.73 9.76 4.66
N GLY A 304 5.00 9.69 5.77
CA GLY A 304 4.54 10.88 6.49
C GLY A 304 5.68 11.77 6.98
N GLU A 305 6.85 11.16 7.24
CA GLU A 305 8.06 11.83 7.72
C GLU A 305 9.03 12.22 6.59
N SER A 306 8.75 11.85 5.34
CA SER A 306 9.67 12.02 4.20
C SER A 306 11.09 11.49 4.48
N ALA A 307 11.19 10.36 5.18
CA ALA A 307 12.46 9.81 5.65
C ALA A 307 13.46 9.58 4.50
N LEU A 308 14.72 10.02 4.68
CA LEU A 308 15.79 10.02 3.67
C LEU A 308 15.49 10.81 2.40
N GLY A 309 14.67 11.87 2.51
CA GLY A 309 14.28 12.71 1.37
C GLY A 309 13.45 11.98 0.31
N ARG A 310 12.86 10.82 0.66
CA ARG A 310 12.03 10.02 -0.25
C ARG A 310 10.58 10.44 -0.11
N SER A 311 9.92 10.68 -1.24
CA SER A 311 8.49 10.98 -1.28
C SER A 311 7.59 9.75 -1.14
N THR A 312 8.12 8.53 -1.35
CA THR A 312 7.36 7.28 -1.24
C THR A 312 8.21 6.07 -0.80
N TRP A 313 7.67 5.30 0.14
CA TRP A 313 8.18 4.07 0.72
C TRP A 313 7.21 2.94 0.38
N GLY A 314 7.72 1.94 -0.33
CA GLY A 314 6.93 0.76 -0.69
C GLY A 314 6.93 -0.28 0.44
N PRO A 315 5.79 -0.96 0.71
CA PRO A 315 5.78 -2.11 1.63
C PRO A 315 6.77 -3.21 1.22
N SER A 316 6.95 -3.42 -0.09
CA SER A 316 7.93 -4.36 -0.65
C SER A 316 9.38 -3.94 -0.37
N SER A 317 9.65 -2.62 -0.33
CA SER A 317 10.98 -2.09 -0.02
C SER A 317 11.34 -2.34 1.44
N VAL A 318 10.40 -2.09 2.35
CA VAL A 318 10.54 -2.42 3.78
C VAL A 318 10.74 -3.92 3.98
N ALA A 319 9.95 -4.76 3.29
CA ALA A 319 10.10 -6.21 3.38
C ALA A 319 11.48 -6.72 2.90
N LYS A 320 12.02 -6.13 1.83
CA LYS A 320 13.38 -6.44 1.34
C LYS A 320 14.45 -6.01 2.34
N ILE A 321 14.28 -4.86 3.01
CA ILE A 321 15.20 -4.39 4.06
C ILE A 321 15.25 -5.40 5.21
N LEU A 322 14.09 -5.84 5.70
CA LEU A 322 13.98 -6.81 6.79
C LEU A 322 14.55 -8.21 6.46
N GLN A 323 14.83 -8.50 5.18
CA GLN A 323 15.40 -9.78 4.72
C GLN A 323 16.88 -9.67 4.36
N ASN A 324 17.46 -8.48 4.33
CA ASN A 324 18.80 -8.27 3.83
C ASN A 324 19.84 -8.51 4.93
N GLU A 325 20.50 -9.66 4.88
CA GLU A 325 21.53 -10.09 5.84
C GLU A 325 22.78 -9.19 5.85
N LYS A 326 22.93 -8.30 4.85
CA LYS A 326 24.03 -7.31 4.86
C LYS A 326 24.02 -6.44 6.10
N TYR A 327 22.84 -6.17 6.67
CA TYR A 327 22.68 -5.34 7.86
C TYR A 327 23.26 -5.98 9.14
N ILE A 328 23.43 -7.30 9.18
CA ILE A 328 24.14 -8.00 10.27
C ILE A 328 25.63 -8.21 9.98
N GLY A 329 26.13 -7.66 8.87
CA GLY A 329 27.51 -7.82 8.38
C GLY A 329 27.71 -9.06 7.52
N GLN A 330 26.67 -9.81 7.16
CA GLN A 330 26.79 -10.98 6.27
C GLN A 330 26.48 -10.61 4.83
N TRP A 331 27.50 -10.60 3.99
CA TRP A 331 27.38 -10.24 2.59
C TRP A 331 27.35 -11.51 1.76
N LYS A 332 26.21 -11.78 1.12
CA LYS A 332 26.04 -12.87 0.17
C LYS A 332 26.01 -12.36 -1.27
N TRP A 333 26.68 -13.07 -2.17
CA TRP A 333 26.66 -12.84 -3.61
C TRP A 333 26.51 -14.17 -4.37
N LYS A 334 26.15 -14.11 -5.66
CA LYS A 334 25.79 -15.30 -6.47
C LYS A 334 24.63 -16.15 -5.93
N THR A 335 23.63 -15.55 -5.28
CA THR A 335 22.45 -16.30 -4.80
C THR A 335 21.44 -16.64 -5.90
N THR A 336 21.48 -15.93 -7.03
CA THR A 336 20.57 -16.14 -8.17
C THR A 336 21.28 -15.91 -9.49
N THR A 337 20.81 -16.58 -10.54
CA THR A 337 21.24 -16.37 -11.93
C THR A 337 20.04 -15.96 -12.80
N ARG A 338 20.32 -15.32 -13.94
CA ARG A 338 19.30 -14.96 -14.93
C ARG A 338 19.41 -15.91 -16.11
N VAL A 339 18.39 -16.73 -16.30
CA VAL A 339 18.28 -17.64 -17.44
C VAL A 339 17.34 -17.01 -18.46
N GLN A 340 17.77 -16.98 -19.72
CA GLN A 340 16.93 -16.55 -20.83
C GLN A 340 16.25 -17.79 -21.43
N ASP A 341 14.93 -17.71 -21.58
CA ASP A 341 14.18 -18.70 -22.33
C ASP A 341 14.62 -18.64 -23.81
N PRO A 342 15.13 -19.74 -24.38
CA PRO A 342 15.66 -19.76 -25.74
C PRO A 342 14.57 -19.56 -26.81
N ILE A 343 13.31 -19.84 -26.50
CA ILE A 343 12.18 -19.74 -27.44
C ILE A 343 11.51 -18.38 -27.31
N THR A 344 11.21 -17.94 -26.08
CA THR A 344 10.45 -16.70 -25.85
C THR A 344 11.32 -15.46 -25.68
N GLY A 345 12.63 -15.64 -25.47
CA GLY A 345 13.57 -14.55 -25.18
C GLY A 345 13.37 -13.91 -23.79
N LYS A 346 12.38 -14.38 -23.00
CA LYS A 346 12.09 -13.84 -21.67
C LYS A 346 13.15 -14.29 -20.68
N LYS A 347 13.66 -13.34 -19.90
CA LYS A 347 14.62 -13.63 -18.82
C LYS A 347 13.86 -13.92 -17.53
N HIS A 348 14.19 -15.02 -16.88
CA HIS A 348 13.69 -15.38 -15.56
C HIS A 348 14.86 -15.55 -14.59
N VAL A 349 14.60 -15.30 -13.31
CA VAL A 349 15.60 -15.40 -12.24
C VAL A 349 15.46 -16.77 -11.59
N VAL A 350 16.54 -17.53 -11.55
CA VAL A 350 16.61 -18.87 -10.96
C VAL A 350 17.55 -18.81 -9.75
N PRO A 351 17.18 -19.38 -8.58
CA PRO A 351 18.09 -19.49 -7.45
C PRO A 351 19.25 -20.43 -7.77
N LEU A 352 20.45 -20.07 -7.32
CA LEU A 352 21.62 -20.96 -7.39
C LEU A 352 21.69 -21.84 -6.14
N PRO A 353 22.26 -23.06 -6.24
CA PRO A 353 22.59 -23.90 -5.09
C PRO A 353 23.43 -23.16 -4.04
N GLU A 354 23.28 -23.50 -2.76
CA GLU A 354 23.98 -22.81 -1.66
C GLU A 354 25.51 -22.92 -1.74
N GLU A 355 26.03 -24.01 -2.32
CA GLU A 355 27.46 -24.24 -2.57
C GLU A 355 28.10 -23.19 -3.50
N ASP A 356 27.32 -22.58 -4.39
CA ASP A 356 27.78 -21.52 -5.28
C ASP A 356 27.69 -20.12 -4.65
N HIS A 357 27.09 -20.01 -3.46
CA HIS A 357 26.93 -18.72 -2.79
C HIS A 357 28.26 -18.29 -2.19
N LEU A 358 28.69 -17.08 -2.55
CA LEU A 358 29.86 -16.46 -1.96
C LEU A 358 29.40 -15.65 -0.75
N VAL A 359 29.88 -16.04 0.44
CA VAL A 359 29.54 -15.40 1.70
C VAL A 359 30.80 -14.82 2.33
N GLU A 360 30.77 -13.52 2.61
CA GLU A 360 31.83 -12.80 3.31
C GLU A 360 31.24 -12.06 4.52
N VAL A 361 31.96 -12.06 5.64
CA VAL A 361 31.49 -11.44 6.89
C VAL A 361 32.32 -10.20 7.20
N TYR A 362 31.64 -9.07 7.34
CA TYR A 362 32.22 -7.75 7.65
C TYR A 362 31.59 -7.20 8.94
N PRO A 363 32.14 -7.54 10.13
CA PRO A 363 31.60 -7.07 11.41
C PRO A 363 31.55 -5.53 11.52
N GLU A 364 32.53 -4.84 10.92
CA GLU A 364 32.64 -3.38 10.92
C GLU A 364 31.56 -2.69 10.09
N ARG A 365 30.80 -3.44 9.28
CA ARG A 365 29.70 -2.95 8.42
C ARG A 365 28.34 -3.32 9.00
N ARG A 366 28.27 -3.80 10.23
CA ARG A 366 27.01 -4.18 10.88
C ARG A 366 26.23 -2.93 11.29
N ILE A 367 24.97 -2.84 10.86
CA ILE A 367 24.01 -1.79 11.24
C ILE A 367 23.05 -2.29 12.33
N ILE A 368 22.70 -3.57 12.29
CA ILE A 368 21.70 -4.20 13.17
C ILE A 368 22.38 -5.21 14.09
N SER A 369 22.05 -5.17 15.38
CA SER A 369 22.54 -6.16 16.35
C SER A 369 21.94 -7.54 16.09
N GLN A 370 22.64 -8.59 16.49
CA GLN A 370 22.15 -9.97 16.31
C GLN A 370 20.80 -10.18 17.01
N VAL A 371 20.65 -9.64 18.22
CA VAL A 371 19.40 -9.71 19.01
C VAL A 371 18.21 -9.13 18.26
N LEU A 372 18.37 -7.94 17.65
CA LEU A 372 17.29 -7.28 16.92
C LEU A 372 16.97 -7.99 15.59
N TRP A 373 17.99 -8.55 14.94
CA TRP A 373 17.81 -9.37 13.74
C TRP A 373 17.03 -10.65 14.04
N ASP A 374 17.42 -11.38 15.08
CA ASP A 374 16.77 -12.64 15.48
C ASP A 374 15.30 -12.38 15.83
N ALA A 375 15.00 -11.30 16.57
CA ALA A 375 13.63 -10.88 16.85
C ALA A 375 12.82 -10.59 15.57
N ALA A 376 13.43 -9.99 14.56
CA ALA A 376 12.80 -9.75 13.26
C ALA A 376 12.59 -11.06 12.48
N VAL A 377 13.53 -12.01 12.53
CA VAL A 377 13.41 -13.34 11.89
C VAL A 377 12.30 -14.15 12.56
N THR A 378 12.32 -14.31 13.88
CA THR A 378 11.27 -15.02 14.64
C THR A 378 9.89 -14.42 14.34
N ARG A 379 9.79 -13.10 14.31
CA ARG A 379 8.54 -12.43 13.92
C ARG A 379 8.14 -12.78 12.49
N ARG A 380 9.07 -12.71 11.54
CA ARG A 380 8.78 -13.00 10.13
C ARG A 380 8.25 -14.41 9.96
N GLU A 381 8.81 -15.38 10.67
CA GLU A 381 8.32 -16.76 10.71
C GLU A 381 6.90 -16.86 11.27
N GLN A 382 6.63 -16.22 12.41
CA GLN A 382 5.28 -16.15 13.01
C GLN A 382 4.24 -15.50 12.06
N THR A 383 4.67 -14.55 11.22
CA THR A 383 3.80 -13.84 10.27
C THR A 383 3.77 -14.46 8.88
N SER A 384 4.62 -15.46 8.62
CA SER A 384 4.84 -16.03 7.30
C SER A 384 3.56 -16.69 6.78
N ARG A 385 3.18 -16.29 5.57
CA ARG A 385 2.17 -17.01 4.81
C ARG A 385 2.86 -18.24 4.25
N LYS A 386 2.87 -19.38 4.95
CA LYS A 386 2.89 -20.66 4.22
C LYS A 386 1.78 -20.53 3.19
N THR A 387 2.13 -20.50 1.90
CA THR A 387 1.29 -19.95 0.82
C THR A 387 0.04 -20.77 0.54
N ASN A 388 -0.12 -21.92 1.20
CA ASN A 388 -1.38 -22.61 1.43
C ASN A 388 -1.23 -23.49 2.69
N PRO A 389 -1.59 -23.01 3.90
CA PRO A 389 -1.82 -23.94 5.00
C PRO A 389 -3.06 -24.77 4.60
N PRO A 390 -3.08 -26.09 4.80
CA PRO A 390 -4.31 -26.86 4.67
C PRO A 390 -5.44 -26.14 5.41
N LYS A 391 -6.63 -26.01 4.79
CA LYS A 391 -7.79 -25.33 5.39
C LYS A 391 -7.90 -25.71 6.88
N GLY A 392 -7.76 -24.73 7.78
CA GLY A 392 -7.84 -24.93 9.22
C GLY A 392 -6.52 -24.86 10.01
N LYS A 393 -5.35 -24.80 9.36
CA LYS A 393 -4.03 -24.75 10.03
C LYS A 393 -3.39 -23.35 10.12
N ARG A 394 -4.17 -22.27 10.18
CA ARG A 394 -3.61 -20.98 10.61
C ARG A 394 -3.66 -20.95 12.13
N GLU A 395 -2.53 -21.13 12.79
CA GLU A 395 -2.42 -21.09 14.26
C GLU A 395 -2.85 -19.73 14.83
N LYS A 396 -2.57 -18.63 14.12
CA LYS A 396 -2.93 -17.27 14.55
C LYS A 396 -3.58 -16.47 13.43
N SER A 397 -4.60 -15.68 13.75
CA SER A 397 -5.26 -14.80 12.78
C SER A 397 -4.39 -13.59 12.41
N ARG A 398 -4.67 -12.93 11.27
CA ARG A 398 -3.96 -11.69 10.88
C ARG A 398 -4.17 -10.57 11.90
N GLN A 399 -5.29 -10.60 12.61
CA GLN A 399 -5.64 -9.61 13.62
C GLN A 399 -4.82 -9.82 14.90
N GLU A 400 -4.59 -11.07 15.32
CA GLU A 400 -3.66 -11.40 16.42
C GLU A 400 -2.21 -11.01 16.10
N VAL A 401 -1.80 -11.10 14.83
CA VAL A 401 -0.42 -10.83 14.40
C VAL A 401 -0.18 -9.35 14.03
N TYR A 402 -1.19 -8.70 13.44
CA TYR A 402 -1.18 -7.29 13.04
C TYR A 402 -2.53 -6.67 13.39
N PRO A 403 -2.74 -6.30 14.67
CA PRO A 403 -3.98 -5.67 15.07
C PRO A 403 -4.16 -4.38 14.30
N ASN A 404 -5.24 -4.29 13.52
CA ASN A 404 -5.69 -3.00 12.97
C ASN A 404 -7.19 -2.83 13.14
N MET A 405 -7.70 -3.39 14.23
CA MET A 405 -9.05 -3.25 14.77
C MET A 405 -8.91 -3.37 16.29
N LEU A 406 -9.79 -2.75 17.05
CA LEU A 406 -9.80 -2.85 18.51
C LEU A 406 -10.38 -4.18 19.00
N PHE A 407 -11.36 -4.72 18.29
CA PHE A 407 -12.16 -5.86 18.72
C PHE A 407 -12.11 -7.03 17.74
N ASP A 408 -12.18 -8.25 18.27
CA ASP A 408 -12.37 -9.47 17.48
C ASP A 408 -13.85 -9.69 17.18
N LEU A 409 -14.26 -9.25 15.99
CA LEU A 409 -15.65 -9.28 15.55
C LEU A 409 -15.98 -10.62 14.87
N TRP A 410 -16.98 -11.33 15.41
CA TRP A 410 -17.45 -12.63 14.92
C TRP A 410 -18.93 -12.60 14.61
N CYS A 411 -19.35 -13.23 13.52
CA CYS A 411 -20.78 -13.36 13.23
C CYS A 411 -21.41 -14.36 14.21
N GLU A 412 -22.45 -13.94 14.92
CA GLU A 412 -23.18 -14.77 15.88
C GLU A 412 -23.80 -16.00 15.21
N LYS A 413 -24.29 -15.86 13.97
CA LYS A 413 -25.07 -16.91 13.30
C LYS A 413 -24.23 -17.99 12.62
N CYS A 414 -23.13 -17.62 11.94
CA CYS A 414 -22.34 -18.56 11.14
C CYS A 414 -20.93 -18.82 11.68
N ASP A 415 -20.65 -18.29 12.88
CA ASP A 415 -19.36 -18.39 13.60
C ASP A 415 -18.15 -18.04 12.72
N ALA A 416 -18.33 -17.13 11.77
CA ALA A 416 -17.26 -16.67 10.89
C ALA A 416 -16.73 -15.31 11.38
N PRO A 417 -15.41 -15.09 11.37
CA PRO A 417 -14.85 -13.78 11.65
C PRO A 417 -15.31 -12.77 10.59
N LEU A 418 -15.72 -11.58 11.03
CA LEU A 418 -16.05 -10.49 10.11
C LEU A 418 -14.80 -10.03 9.36
N ARG A 419 -14.99 -9.64 8.10
CA ARG A 419 -13.91 -9.21 7.21
C ARG A 419 -14.13 -7.79 6.73
N ARG A 420 -13.03 -7.15 6.33
CA ARG A 420 -13.09 -5.85 5.64
C ARG A 420 -13.66 -6.06 4.24
N PHE A 421 -14.72 -5.33 3.91
CA PHE A 421 -15.43 -5.45 2.63
C PHE A 421 -15.09 -4.32 1.66
N ARG A 422 -15.20 -3.07 2.13
CA ARG A 422 -14.86 -1.85 1.38
C ARG A 422 -13.93 -1.02 2.25
N SER A 423 -12.65 -1.01 1.89
CA SER A 423 -11.62 -0.21 2.56
C SER A 423 -10.95 0.71 1.55
N SER A 424 -11.33 1.99 1.54
CA SER A 424 -10.67 3.04 0.74
C SER A 424 -10.24 4.16 1.67
N GLY A 425 -8.95 4.49 1.68
CA GLY A 425 -8.38 5.48 2.60
C GLY A 425 -8.67 5.12 4.06
N THR A 426 -9.24 6.09 4.80
CA THR A 426 -9.64 5.96 6.21
C THR A 426 -10.98 5.25 6.42
N TYR A 427 -11.75 5.01 5.36
CA TYR A 427 -13.07 4.41 5.46
C TYR A 427 -13.00 2.90 5.38
N VAL A 428 -13.18 2.22 6.52
CA VAL A 428 -13.16 0.76 6.63
C VAL A 428 -14.56 0.24 6.97
N GLN A 429 -15.13 -0.62 6.12
CA GLN A 429 -16.37 -1.34 6.41
C GLN A 429 -16.13 -2.81 6.70
N MET A 430 -16.85 -3.31 7.70
CA MET A 430 -16.89 -4.71 8.09
C MET A 430 -18.16 -5.38 7.54
N ASN A 431 -18.05 -6.64 7.15
CA ASN A 431 -19.20 -7.49 6.83
C ASN A 431 -18.93 -8.95 7.21
N CYS A 432 -19.98 -9.76 7.23
CA CYS A 432 -19.82 -11.20 7.24
C CYS A 432 -19.55 -11.70 5.81
N PRO A 433 -18.49 -12.51 5.58
CA PRO A 433 -18.22 -13.07 4.26
C PRO A 433 -19.32 -14.00 3.76
N HIS A 434 -20.01 -14.70 4.67
CA HIS A 434 -21.13 -15.59 4.33
C HIS A 434 -22.46 -14.85 4.18
N GLY A 435 -22.59 -13.64 4.74
CA GLY A 435 -23.85 -12.92 4.77
C GLY A 435 -24.34 -12.48 3.39
N LYS A 436 -23.44 -11.92 2.56
CA LYS A 436 -23.80 -11.39 1.22
C LYS A 436 -24.52 -12.43 0.35
N ASP A 437 -23.98 -13.63 0.31
CA ASP A 437 -24.47 -14.73 -0.53
C ASP A 437 -25.41 -15.69 0.24
N GLY A 438 -25.72 -15.39 1.52
CA GLY A 438 -26.57 -16.22 2.37
C GLY A 438 -25.99 -17.58 2.73
N LEU A 439 -24.67 -17.78 2.57
CA LEU A 439 -23.99 -19.05 2.85
C LEU A 439 -24.14 -19.41 4.34
N ARG A 440 -24.24 -20.71 4.63
CA ARG A 440 -24.46 -21.25 5.99
C ARG A 440 -25.67 -20.63 6.71
N GLY A 441 -26.70 -20.24 5.96
CA GLY A 441 -27.91 -19.61 6.51
C GLY A 441 -27.67 -18.21 7.12
N CYS A 442 -26.52 -17.58 6.84
CA CYS A 442 -26.17 -16.29 7.41
C CYS A 442 -27.05 -15.16 6.85
N ASP A 443 -27.66 -14.38 7.73
CA ASP A 443 -28.53 -13.24 7.40
C ASP A 443 -27.87 -11.88 7.62
N LEU A 444 -26.61 -11.84 8.09
CA LEU A 444 -25.82 -10.62 8.26
C LEU A 444 -25.36 -10.06 6.91
N LYS A 445 -26.33 -9.65 6.09
CA LYS A 445 -26.20 -9.20 4.69
C LYS A 445 -25.71 -7.76 4.55
N SER A 446 -25.75 -6.99 5.62
CA SER A 446 -25.33 -5.59 5.64
C SER A 446 -23.84 -5.45 6.01
N SER A 447 -23.31 -4.24 5.82
CA SER A 447 -21.97 -3.85 6.24
C SER A 447 -22.02 -2.62 7.13
N LYS A 448 -21.12 -2.53 8.12
CA LYS A 448 -21.02 -1.38 9.04
C LYS A 448 -19.60 -0.83 9.08
N SER A 449 -19.47 0.49 9.25
CA SER A 449 -18.18 1.15 9.41
C SER A 449 -17.48 0.65 10.69
N LEU A 450 -16.20 0.29 10.58
CA LEU A 450 -15.37 -0.12 11.71
C LEU A 450 -15.32 0.98 12.77
N ARG A 451 -15.15 2.25 12.37
CA ARG A 451 -15.21 3.40 13.28
C ARG A 451 -16.47 3.39 14.14
N ILE A 452 -17.63 3.14 13.52
CA ILE A 452 -18.91 3.15 14.25
C ILE A 452 -19.02 1.94 15.19
N ILE A 453 -18.57 0.76 14.74
CA ILE A 453 -18.55 -0.44 15.58
C ILE A 453 -17.69 -0.17 16.83
N GLU A 454 -16.48 0.31 16.62
CA GLU A 454 -15.51 0.57 17.69
C GLU A 454 -16.00 1.64 18.67
N GLU A 455 -16.54 2.76 18.17
CA GLU A 455 -17.14 3.80 19.02
C GLU A 455 -18.29 3.21 19.86
N CYS A 456 -19.22 2.47 19.25
CA CYS A 456 -20.39 1.92 19.96
C CYS A 456 -20.01 0.89 21.03
N LEU A 457 -18.97 0.09 20.80
CA LEU A 457 -18.51 -0.91 21.75
C LEU A 457 -17.73 -0.26 22.90
N LEU A 458 -16.86 0.69 22.61
CA LEU A 458 -16.02 1.35 23.62
C LEU A 458 -16.85 2.12 24.66
N THR A 459 -17.90 2.83 24.26
CA THR A 459 -18.70 3.66 25.17
C THR A 459 -19.26 2.89 26.38
N PRO A 460 -20.06 1.81 26.22
CA PRO A 460 -20.62 1.07 27.35
C PRO A 460 -19.54 0.33 28.17
N ILE A 461 -18.46 -0.14 27.53
CA ILE A 461 -17.33 -0.75 28.24
C ILE A 461 -16.71 0.26 29.21
N LYS A 462 -16.41 1.47 28.72
CA LYS A 462 -15.82 2.55 29.52
C LYS A 462 -16.77 2.99 30.63
N GLN A 463 -18.06 3.17 30.32
CA GLN A 463 -19.06 3.54 31.32
C GLN A 463 -19.19 2.50 32.45
N GLN A 464 -19.09 1.20 32.15
CA GLN A 464 -19.18 0.18 33.20
C GLN A 464 -17.91 0.07 34.05
N LEU A 465 -16.74 0.11 33.42
CA LEU A 465 -15.46 -0.05 34.12
C LEU A 465 -15.08 1.19 34.96
N PHE A 466 -15.45 2.37 34.48
CA PHE A 466 -15.11 3.64 35.12
C PHE A 466 -16.29 4.28 35.87
N ALA A 467 -17.41 3.56 36.03
CA ALA A 467 -18.49 4.01 36.89
C ALA A 467 -18.03 4.15 38.34
N ASP A 468 -18.56 5.15 39.02
CA ASP A 468 -18.28 5.38 40.44
C ASP A 468 -18.53 4.13 41.28
N GLY A 469 -17.54 3.80 42.10
CA GLY A 469 -17.55 2.63 42.97
C GLY A 469 -17.36 1.27 42.29
N TYR A 470 -17.07 1.18 40.98
CA TYR A 470 -16.76 -0.11 40.33
C TYR A 470 -15.58 -0.83 41.01
N ALA A 471 -14.45 -0.12 41.19
CA ALA A 471 -13.27 -0.67 41.87
C ALA A 471 -13.59 -1.20 43.27
N LYS A 472 -14.39 -0.44 44.04
CA LYS A 472 -14.83 -0.85 45.39
C LYS A 472 -15.67 -2.13 45.33
N ARG A 473 -16.65 -2.21 44.43
CA ARG A 473 -17.51 -3.41 44.26
C ARG A 473 -16.69 -4.63 43.82
N LEU A 474 -15.73 -4.43 42.91
CA LEU A 474 -14.83 -5.49 42.45
C LEU A 474 -14.00 -6.03 43.60
N CYS A 475 -13.32 -5.16 44.35
CA CYS A 475 -12.51 -5.57 45.50
C CYS A 475 -13.34 -6.28 46.56
N THR A 476 -14.53 -5.77 46.92
CA THR A 476 -15.39 -6.43 47.92
C THR A 476 -15.71 -7.86 47.50
N LYS A 477 -16.31 -8.07 46.31
CA LYS A 477 -16.69 -9.42 45.87
C LYS A 477 -15.49 -10.34 45.66
N ALA A 478 -14.38 -9.81 45.15
CA ALA A 478 -13.16 -10.59 44.96
C ALA A 478 -12.58 -11.02 46.31
N ASN A 479 -12.52 -10.12 47.30
CA ASN A 479 -12.00 -10.42 48.62
C ASN A 479 -12.89 -11.37 49.41
N ASP A 480 -14.21 -11.30 49.26
CA ASP A 480 -15.14 -12.26 49.85
C ASP A 480 -14.83 -13.68 49.33
N PHE A 481 -14.65 -13.83 48.02
CA PHE A 481 -14.26 -15.10 47.40
C PHE A 481 -12.86 -15.56 47.83
N LEU A 482 -11.88 -14.64 47.87
CA LEU A 482 -10.53 -14.95 48.31
C LEU A 482 -10.49 -15.40 49.78
N ALA A 483 -11.32 -14.81 50.64
CA ALA A 483 -11.45 -15.21 52.04
C ALA A 483 -12.08 -16.60 52.18
N GLU A 484 -13.10 -16.90 51.39
CA GLU A 484 -13.72 -18.23 51.33
C GLU A 484 -12.72 -19.30 50.87
N GLU A 485 -12.02 -19.06 49.75
CA GLU A 485 -10.95 -19.95 49.28
C GLU A 485 -9.82 -20.08 50.31
N ALA A 486 -9.53 -18.99 51.04
CA ALA A 486 -8.51 -19.01 52.06
C ALA A 486 -8.85 -19.94 53.25
N SER A 487 -10.14 -20.05 53.58
CA SER A 487 -10.66 -20.88 54.66
C SER A 487 -10.61 -22.38 54.39
N LYS A 488 -10.43 -22.81 53.13
CA LYS A 488 -10.37 -24.23 52.77
C LYS A 488 -9.12 -24.90 53.35
N PRO A 489 -9.23 -26.16 53.83
CA PRO A 489 -8.10 -26.88 54.42
C PRO A 489 -6.98 -27.12 53.40
N ARG A 490 -5.73 -27.05 53.86
CA ARG A 490 -4.54 -27.28 53.03
C ARG A 490 -4.38 -28.78 52.76
N ALA A 491 -4.08 -29.13 51.51
CA ALA A 491 -3.62 -30.46 51.17
C ALA A 491 -2.14 -30.61 51.58
N ASP A 492 -1.76 -31.72 52.22
CA ASP A 492 -0.36 -31.95 52.59
C ASP A 492 0.48 -32.26 51.33
N THR A 493 1.37 -31.35 50.95
CA THR A 493 2.25 -31.50 49.79
C THR A 493 3.56 -32.21 50.09
N LYS A 494 3.91 -32.41 51.37
CA LYS A 494 5.23 -32.97 51.77
C LYS A 494 5.47 -34.36 51.19
N GLN A 495 4.42 -35.17 51.06
CA GLN A 495 4.54 -36.52 50.53
C GLN A 495 4.84 -36.52 49.02
N ILE A 496 4.25 -35.60 48.27
CA ILE A 496 4.47 -35.45 46.82
C ILE A 496 5.88 -34.90 46.56
N GLU A 497 6.30 -33.87 47.33
CA GLU A 497 7.66 -33.30 47.28
C GLU A 497 8.74 -34.36 47.49
N ARG A 498 8.58 -35.20 48.52
CA ARG A 498 9.52 -36.31 48.81
C ARG A 498 9.61 -37.31 47.66
N LYS A 499 8.48 -37.64 47.02
CA LYS A 499 8.45 -38.55 45.86
C LYS A 499 9.14 -37.93 44.64
N ILE A 500 8.92 -36.64 44.37
CA ILE A 500 9.59 -35.89 43.29
C ILE A 500 11.11 -35.90 43.49
N ALA A 501 11.59 -35.53 44.70
CA ALA A 501 13.02 -35.50 45.01
C ALA A 501 13.68 -36.89 44.89
N SER A 502 12.97 -37.94 45.30
CA SER A 502 13.43 -39.33 45.16
C SER A 502 13.57 -39.75 43.70
N LEU A 503 12.56 -39.44 42.86
CA LEU A 503 12.58 -39.74 41.43
C LEU A 503 13.64 -38.94 40.68
N GLU A 504 13.80 -37.66 40.99
CA GLU A 504 14.85 -36.82 40.40
C GLU A 504 16.25 -37.36 40.70
N ALA A 505 16.49 -37.77 41.95
CA ALA A 505 17.75 -38.43 42.32
C ALA A 505 17.94 -39.78 41.60
N ARG A 506 16.86 -40.53 41.35
CA ARG A 506 16.91 -41.79 40.60
C ARG A 506 17.19 -41.58 39.11
N LEU A 507 16.52 -40.62 38.47
CA LEU A 507 16.75 -40.22 37.09
C LEU A 507 18.18 -39.76 36.85
N ARG A 508 18.75 -38.94 37.75
CA ARG A 508 20.15 -38.51 37.69
C ARG A 508 21.11 -39.71 37.73
N ARG A 509 20.95 -40.60 38.72
CA ARG A 509 21.79 -41.81 38.84
C ARG A 509 21.67 -42.73 37.62
N ASN A 510 20.46 -42.92 37.09
CA ASN A 510 20.25 -43.77 35.92
C ASN A 510 20.82 -43.13 34.64
N GLY A 511 20.71 -41.81 34.48
CA GLY A 511 21.34 -41.06 33.38
C GLY A 511 22.87 -41.14 33.42
N GLU A 512 23.47 -41.03 34.60
CA GLU A 512 24.91 -41.26 34.79
C GLU A 512 25.29 -42.69 34.40
N ARG A 513 24.57 -43.71 34.88
CA ARG A 513 24.84 -45.12 34.51
C ARG A 513 24.71 -45.38 33.01
N LEU A 514 23.75 -44.75 32.35
CA LEU A 514 23.56 -44.86 30.90
C LEU A 514 24.77 -44.29 30.13
N SER A 515 25.43 -43.24 30.64
CA SER A 515 26.61 -42.65 29.99
C SER A 515 27.86 -43.56 29.99
N PHE A 516 27.86 -44.63 30.80
CA PHE A 516 28.96 -45.60 30.90
C PHE A 516 28.64 -46.96 30.26
N LEU A 517 27.44 -47.12 29.67
CA LEU A 517 27.02 -48.38 29.04
C LEU A 517 27.07 -48.25 27.51
N ASP A 518 27.69 -49.23 26.85
CA ASP A 518 27.63 -49.39 25.39
C ASP A 518 26.29 -50.00 24.95
N ASP A 519 25.96 -49.86 23.66
CA ASP A 519 24.69 -50.32 23.07
C ASP A 519 24.44 -51.82 23.32
N GLY A 520 23.31 -52.15 23.94
CA GLY A 520 22.90 -53.52 24.25
C GLY A 520 21.65 -53.62 25.15
N VAL A 521 21.18 -54.84 25.39
CA VAL A 521 19.91 -55.14 26.11
C VAL A 521 19.83 -54.50 27.51
N ALA A 522 20.98 -54.28 28.17
CA ALA A 522 21.05 -53.61 29.47
C ALA A 522 20.83 -52.08 29.36
N ALA A 523 21.29 -51.45 28.28
CA ALA A 523 21.04 -50.04 27.99
C ALA A 523 19.57 -49.81 27.63
N ASP A 524 18.96 -50.70 26.85
CA ASP A 524 17.54 -50.63 26.47
C ASP A 524 16.60 -50.70 27.68
N ARG A 525 16.83 -51.66 28.60
CA ARG A 525 16.04 -51.76 29.84
C ARG A 525 16.21 -50.54 30.75
N LEU A 526 17.40 -49.94 30.77
CA LEU A 526 17.66 -48.73 31.54
C LEU A 526 16.95 -47.51 30.91
N LEU A 527 16.94 -47.41 29.59
CA LEU A 527 16.18 -46.41 28.83
C LEU A 527 14.67 -46.51 29.11
N GLU A 528 14.09 -47.72 29.09
CA GLU A 528 12.68 -47.94 29.45
C GLU A 528 12.39 -47.49 30.89
N SER A 529 13.27 -47.83 31.84
CA SER A 529 13.13 -47.39 33.24
C SER A 529 13.24 -45.88 33.39
N ILE A 530 14.14 -45.22 32.65
CA ILE A 530 14.28 -43.76 32.63
C ILE A 530 13.01 -43.13 32.05
N GLN A 531 12.49 -43.64 30.94
CA GLN A 531 11.25 -43.13 30.34
C GLN A 531 10.04 -43.27 31.29
N SER A 532 9.91 -44.42 31.96
CA SER A 532 8.87 -44.64 32.97
C SER A 532 9.00 -43.67 34.15
N ASP A 533 10.20 -43.53 34.70
CA ASP A 533 10.50 -42.60 35.80
C ASP A 533 10.26 -41.14 35.39
N GLN A 534 10.61 -40.78 34.16
CA GLN A 534 10.38 -39.44 33.60
C GLN A 534 8.88 -39.16 33.47
N SER A 535 8.08 -40.15 33.05
CA SER A 535 6.62 -40.03 32.98
C SER A 535 6.03 -39.79 34.37
N THR A 536 6.37 -40.64 35.34
CA THR A 536 5.88 -40.52 36.72
C THR A 536 6.37 -39.23 37.39
N PHE A 537 7.60 -38.80 37.11
CA PHE A 537 8.12 -37.51 37.57
C PHE A 537 7.30 -36.34 37.01
N ASN A 538 7.00 -36.35 35.71
CA ASN A 538 6.17 -35.32 35.08
C ASN A 538 4.75 -35.30 35.64
N GLU A 539 4.14 -36.47 35.88
CA GLU A 539 2.82 -36.61 36.50
C GLU A 539 2.79 -36.06 37.92
N LEU A 540 3.75 -36.46 38.78
CA LEU A 540 3.85 -35.98 40.15
C LEU A 540 4.17 -34.49 40.21
N LYS A 541 4.99 -33.97 39.29
CA LYS A 541 5.28 -32.54 39.19
C LYS A 541 4.03 -31.74 38.78
N ALA A 542 3.22 -32.28 37.88
CA ALA A 542 1.92 -31.71 37.51
C ALA A 542 0.89 -31.81 38.65
N GLU A 543 0.89 -32.90 39.41
CA GLU A 543 0.09 -33.03 40.64
C GLU A 543 0.53 -32.04 41.71
N PHE A 544 1.83 -31.95 42.00
CA PHE A 544 2.39 -30.97 42.93
C PHE A 544 2.04 -29.54 42.52
N ALA A 545 2.17 -29.19 41.24
CA ALA A 545 1.79 -27.88 40.75
C ALA A 545 0.29 -27.59 40.96
N ARG A 546 -0.60 -28.58 40.76
CA ARG A 546 -2.04 -28.44 41.04
C ARG A 546 -2.31 -28.25 42.54
N THR A 547 -1.68 -29.05 43.39
CA THR A 547 -1.85 -29.01 44.85
C THR A 547 -1.25 -27.74 45.46
N ALA A 548 -0.07 -27.31 45.01
CA ALA A 548 0.56 -26.06 45.40
C ALA A 548 -0.29 -24.86 45.01
N LYS A 549 -0.91 -24.89 43.83
CA LYS A 549 -1.86 -23.86 43.37
C LYS A 549 -3.13 -23.82 44.22
N ALA A 550 -3.65 -24.97 44.64
CA ALA A 550 -4.80 -25.06 45.55
C ALA A 550 -4.47 -24.59 46.99
N ASN A 551 -3.21 -24.75 47.41
CA ASN A 551 -2.69 -24.28 48.69
C ASN A 551 -2.25 -22.81 48.67
N PHE A 552 -2.17 -22.18 47.49
CA PHE A 552 -1.84 -20.77 47.36
C PHE A 552 -2.90 -19.92 48.05
N ARG A 553 -2.47 -18.92 48.83
CA ARG A 553 -3.34 -18.02 49.58
C ARG A 553 -2.99 -16.60 49.18
N PRO A 554 -3.80 -15.98 48.30
CA PRO A 554 -3.50 -14.64 47.85
C PRO A 554 -3.85 -13.59 48.90
N GLU A 555 -3.13 -12.48 48.89
CA GLU A 555 -3.45 -11.33 49.74
C GLU A 555 -4.74 -10.64 49.26
N PRO A 556 -5.50 -10.01 50.17
CA PRO A 556 -6.67 -9.21 49.79
C PRO A 556 -6.29 -8.09 48.81
N LEU A 557 -7.15 -7.86 47.82
CA LEU A 557 -7.02 -6.76 46.88
C LEU A 557 -7.34 -5.44 47.56
N LYS A 558 -6.46 -4.45 47.37
CA LYS A 558 -6.65 -3.06 47.81
C LYS A 558 -7.38 -2.25 46.74
N VAL A 559 -8.27 -1.36 47.16
CA VAL A 559 -9.08 -0.55 46.24
C VAL A 559 -8.20 0.42 45.45
N GLU A 560 -7.19 0.97 46.11
CA GLU A 560 -6.24 1.93 45.56
C GLU A 560 -5.47 1.31 44.39
N THR A 561 -5.00 0.07 44.55
CA THR A 561 -4.26 -0.65 43.50
C THR A 561 -5.15 -0.96 42.28
N ILE A 562 -6.42 -1.34 42.50
CA ILE A 562 -7.36 -1.54 41.39
C ILE A 562 -7.66 -0.22 40.68
N GLN A 563 -7.77 0.89 41.42
CA GLN A 563 -7.95 2.22 40.83
C GLN A 563 -6.76 2.62 39.96
N GLU A 564 -5.53 2.37 40.40
CA GLU A 564 -4.32 2.60 39.61
C GLU A 564 -4.32 1.77 38.32
N LEU A 565 -4.62 0.46 38.39
CA LEU A 565 -4.69 -0.40 37.21
C LEU A 565 -5.79 0.06 36.23
N LEU A 566 -6.94 0.49 36.74
CA LEU A 566 -8.02 1.06 35.92
C LEU A 566 -7.62 2.41 35.30
N ALA A 567 -6.90 3.27 36.01
CA ALA A 567 -6.38 4.52 35.44
C ALA A 567 -5.45 4.26 34.26
N ASN A 568 -4.58 3.26 34.38
CA ASN A 568 -3.70 2.85 33.28
C ASN A 568 -4.49 2.27 32.09
N LEU A 569 -5.52 1.46 32.36
CA LEU A 569 -6.43 0.99 31.32
C LEU A 569 -7.11 2.18 30.61
N ARG A 570 -7.44 3.25 31.34
CA ARG A 570 -8.02 4.48 30.76
C ARG A 570 -7.05 5.19 29.81
N GLU A 571 -5.78 5.28 30.16
CA GLU A 571 -4.72 5.87 29.31
C GLU A 571 -4.45 5.02 28.07
N LEU A 572 -4.34 3.69 28.22
CA LEU A 572 -4.17 2.75 27.11
C LEU A 572 -5.31 2.84 26.08
N LEU A 573 -6.54 3.06 26.55
CA LEU A 573 -7.71 3.26 25.70
C LEU A 573 -7.81 4.67 25.08
N LYS A 574 -6.86 5.56 25.37
CA LYS A 574 -6.73 6.90 24.77
C LYS A 574 -5.59 6.99 23.74
N ASP A 575 -4.41 6.40 24.02
CA ASP A 575 -3.18 6.74 23.28
C ASP A 575 -2.87 5.86 22.06
N ASP A 576 -3.05 4.53 22.10
CA ASP A 576 -2.75 3.66 20.95
C ASP A 576 -3.71 2.46 20.78
N VAL A 577 -4.57 2.60 19.76
CA VAL A 577 -5.58 1.64 19.32
C VAL A 577 -4.99 0.26 18.95
N VAL A 578 -3.73 0.21 18.49
CA VAL A 578 -3.07 -1.06 18.11
C VAL A 578 -2.48 -1.74 19.33
N ALA A 579 -1.88 -0.99 20.26
CA ALA A 579 -1.39 -1.51 21.54
C ALA A 579 -2.54 -2.01 22.43
N ALA A 580 -3.69 -1.33 22.40
CA ALA A 580 -4.85 -1.66 23.21
C ALA A 580 -5.58 -2.96 22.80
N HIS A 581 -5.39 -3.46 21.58
CA HIS A 581 -6.13 -4.65 21.10
C HIS A 581 -5.89 -5.89 21.96
N GLY A 582 -4.65 -6.16 22.35
CA GLY A 582 -4.33 -7.36 23.14
C GLY A 582 -5.02 -7.37 24.50
N ILE A 583 -5.15 -6.19 25.13
CA ILE A 583 -5.83 -6.01 26.42
C ILE A 583 -7.35 -6.05 26.21
N LEU A 584 -7.87 -5.40 25.17
CA LEU A 584 -9.29 -5.42 24.84
C LEU A 584 -9.79 -6.83 24.49
N ALA A 585 -9.02 -7.62 23.76
CA ALA A 585 -9.36 -9.01 23.45
C ALA A 585 -9.48 -9.87 24.71
N LYS A 586 -8.65 -9.61 25.74
CA LYS A 586 -8.76 -10.27 27.05
C LYS A 586 -9.94 -9.75 27.87
N LEU A 587 -10.26 -8.46 27.72
CA LEU A 587 -11.34 -7.79 28.44
C LEU A 587 -12.73 -8.21 27.96
N VAL A 588 -12.93 -8.38 26.64
CA VAL A 588 -14.27 -8.62 26.07
C VAL A 588 -14.43 -9.94 25.32
N GLY A 589 -13.33 -10.68 25.13
CA GLY A 589 -13.33 -11.89 24.32
C GLY A 589 -13.76 -11.65 22.87
N ARG A 590 -14.51 -12.59 22.31
CA ARG A 590 -15.04 -12.51 20.93
C ARG A 590 -16.38 -11.76 20.93
N VAL A 591 -16.42 -10.64 20.25
CA VAL A 591 -17.65 -9.85 20.10
C VAL A 591 -18.55 -10.51 19.05
N ARG A 592 -19.72 -11.00 19.47
CA ARG A 592 -20.69 -11.69 18.63
C ARG A 592 -21.66 -10.70 18.00
N VAL A 593 -21.64 -10.60 16.67
CA VAL A 593 -22.40 -9.62 15.90
C VAL A 593 -23.54 -10.30 15.13
N SER A 594 -24.75 -9.78 15.28
CA SER A 594 -25.96 -10.18 14.55
C SER A 594 -26.67 -8.99 13.91
N LEU A 595 -27.59 -9.31 13.00
CA LEU A 595 -28.44 -8.31 12.36
C LEU A 595 -29.49 -7.80 13.35
N GLY A 596 -29.62 -6.49 13.44
CA GLY A 596 -30.65 -5.82 14.22
C GLY A 596 -31.83 -5.34 13.37
N GLU A 597 -32.69 -4.54 13.99
CA GLU A 597 -33.89 -3.98 13.37
C GLU A 597 -33.55 -3.07 12.18
N LYS A 598 -34.49 -3.00 11.23
CA LYS A 598 -34.37 -2.13 10.05
C LYS A 598 -34.68 -0.69 10.45
N GLN A 599 -33.72 0.21 10.24
CA GLN A 599 -33.85 1.64 10.50
C GLN A 599 -33.68 2.41 9.19
N GLY A 600 -34.80 2.85 8.60
CA GLY A 600 -34.82 3.51 7.29
C GLY A 600 -34.35 2.57 6.16
N ARG A 601 -33.30 2.96 5.43
CA ARG A 601 -32.72 2.17 4.32
C ARG A 601 -31.69 1.13 4.76
N THR A 602 -31.31 1.08 6.04
CA THR A 602 -30.22 0.22 6.56
C THR A 602 -30.66 -0.58 7.78
N HIS A 603 -29.99 -1.70 8.06
CA HIS A 603 -30.17 -2.44 9.30
C HIS A 603 -29.22 -1.94 10.39
N THR A 604 -29.69 -1.92 11.62
CA THR A 604 -28.83 -1.83 12.80
C THR A 604 -28.06 -3.14 12.98
N TRP A 605 -26.93 -3.08 13.69
CA TRP A 605 -26.21 -4.28 14.12
C TRP A 605 -26.39 -4.44 15.63
N ARG A 606 -26.40 -5.67 16.12
CA ARG A 606 -26.35 -5.97 17.56
C ARG A 606 -25.05 -6.70 17.85
N ALA A 607 -24.36 -6.31 18.91
CA ALA A 607 -23.18 -6.97 19.39
C ALA A 607 -23.42 -7.49 20.81
N LYS A 608 -23.04 -8.75 21.06
CA LYS A 608 -22.96 -9.35 22.39
C LYS A 608 -21.50 -9.58 22.73
N LEU A 609 -21.12 -9.24 23.95
CA LEU A 609 -19.77 -9.41 24.48
C LEU A 609 -19.82 -9.64 25.98
N ASP A 610 -18.86 -10.38 26.50
CA ASP A 610 -18.72 -10.66 27.93
C ASP A 610 -17.64 -9.76 28.51
N LEU A 611 -18.00 -8.86 29.42
CA LEU A 611 -17.03 -7.94 30.02
C LEU A 611 -16.36 -8.56 31.24
N ASP A 612 -15.14 -9.05 31.08
CA ASP A 612 -14.32 -9.61 32.15
C ASP A 612 -13.06 -8.78 32.40
N SER A 613 -13.04 -8.03 33.51
CA SER A 613 -11.93 -7.13 33.82
C SER A 613 -10.70 -7.84 34.35
N ILE A 614 -10.82 -9.03 34.95
CA ILE A 614 -9.71 -9.72 35.61
C ILE A 614 -8.56 -10.05 34.64
N PRO A 615 -8.80 -10.70 33.47
CA PRO A 615 -7.73 -10.99 32.51
C PRO A 615 -7.00 -9.74 31.99
N ALA A 616 -7.71 -8.62 31.86
CA ALA A 616 -7.13 -7.36 31.44
C ALA A 616 -6.28 -6.71 32.54
N LEU A 617 -6.75 -6.75 33.80
CA LEU A 617 -6.02 -6.21 34.95
C LEU A 617 -4.76 -7.03 35.26
N VAL A 618 -4.79 -8.35 35.09
CA VAL A 618 -3.59 -9.21 35.22
C VAL A 618 -2.52 -8.80 34.21
N GLU A 619 -2.92 -8.56 32.95
CA GLU A 619 -1.97 -8.18 31.90
C GLU A 619 -1.31 -6.83 32.19
N ILE A 620 -2.08 -5.85 32.67
CA ILE A 620 -1.55 -4.54 33.05
C ILE A 620 -0.66 -4.66 34.29
N GLY A 621 -1.05 -5.46 35.29
CA GLY A 621 -0.27 -5.68 36.51
C GLY A 621 1.10 -6.31 36.25
N LYS A 622 1.17 -7.28 35.32
CA LYS A 622 2.44 -7.92 34.89
C LYS A 622 3.42 -6.93 34.26
N GLN A 623 2.91 -5.97 33.50
CA GLN A 623 3.76 -4.97 32.84
C GLN A 623 4.39 -3.98 33.83
N ARG A 624 3.87 -3.88 35.05
CA ARG A 624 4.27 -2.88 36.05
C ARG A 624 4.75 -3.46 37.38
N ASP A 625 4.93 -4.78 37.46
CA ASP A 625 5.41 -5.48 38.65
C ASP A 625 4.58 -5.16 39.92
N CYS A 626 3.26 -5.08 39.78
CA CYS A 626 2.38 -4.74 40.90
C CYS A 626 2.28 -5.91 41.91
N PRO A 627 2.40 -5.67 43.24
CA PRO A 627 2.37 -6.74 44.25
C PRO A 627 1.09 -7.59 44.25
N THR A 628 -0.06 -6.96 43.97
CA THR A 628 -1.38 -7.62 43.96
C THR A 628 -1.64 -8.46 42.70
N THR A 629 -0.70 -8.52 41.75
CA THR A 629 -0.86 -9.27 40.49
C THR A 629 -1.11 -10.76 40.77
N HIS A 630 -0.45 -11.33 41.78
CA HIS A 630 -0.61 -12.74 42.15
C HIS A 630 -2.06 -13.08 42.58
N SER A 631 -2.74 -12.17 43.28
CA SER A 631 -4.15 -12.35 43.66
C SER A 631 -5.08 -12.28 42.46
N LEU A 632 -4.82 -11.37 41.51
CA LEU A 632 -5.56 -11.29 40.26
C LEU A 632 -5.33 -12.53 39.37
N GLU A 633 -4.11 -13.04 39.30
CA GLU A 633 -3.79 -14.29 38.61
C GLU A 633 -4.51 -15.48 39.21
N PHE A 634 -4.60 -15.56 40.53
CA PHE A 634 -5.34 -16.60 41.22
C PHE A 634 -6.83 -16.56 40.87
N LEU A 635 -7.45 -15.36 40.89
CA LEU A 635 -8.84 -15.18 40.46
C LEU A 635 -9.05 -15.64 39.01
N GLN A 636 -8.13 -15.29 38.10
CA GLN A 636 -8.18 -15.73 36.71
C GLN A 636 -8.11 -17.27 36.58
N VAL A 637 -7.22 -17.91 37.35
CA VAL A 637 -7.08 -19.37 37.38
C VAL A 637 -8.36 -20.06 37.86
N CYS A 638 -8.98 -19.51 38.90
CA CYS A 638 -10.24 -20.01 39.43
C CYS A 638 -11.43 -19.73 38.51
N SER A 639 -11.19 -19.11 37.34
CA SER A 639 -12.24 -18.65 36.42
C SER A 639 -13.26 -17.75 37.12
N TRP A 640 -12.83 -17.05 38.17
CA TRP A 640 -13.67 -16.12 38.90
C TRP A 640 -13.88 -14.87 38.05
N THR A 641 -15.13 -14.46 37.89
CA THR A 641 -15.45 -13.31 37.05
C THR A 641 -16.64 -12.54 37.61
N MET A 642 -16.62 -11.23 37.37
CA MET A 642 -17.80 -10.37 37.49
C MET A 642 -18.48 -10.14 36.13
N SER A 643 -18.26 -11.07 35.19
CA SER A 643 -18.73 -11.00 33.82
C SER A 643 -20.20 -10.60 33.75
N LYS A 644 -20.44 -9.60 32.93
CA LYS A 644 -21.79 -9.16 32.57
C LYS A 644 -21.90 -9.23 31.07
N GLU A 645 -22.86 -10.01 30.57
CA GLU A 645 -23.17 -9.98 29.14
C GLU A 645 -23.66 -8.56 28.79
N LEU A 646 -22.95 -7.93 27.87
CA LEU A 646 -23.25 -6.62 27.34
C LEU A 646 -23.85 -6.77 25.95
N GLN A 647 -25.08 -6.28 25.80
CA GLN A 647 -25.74 -6.15 24.50
C GLN A 647 -25.67 -4.70 24.04
N VAL A 648 -25.00 -4.50 22.91
CA VAL A 648 -24.73 -3.18 22.33
C VAL A 648 -25.37 -3.08 20.96
N THR A 649 -26.23 -2.08 20.79
CA THR A 649 -26.77 -1.74 19.47
C THR A 649 -25.77 -0.86 18.72
N ILE A 650 -25.22 -1.39 17.62
CA ILE A 650 -24.27 -0.69 16.76
C ILE A 650 -25.05 0.12 15.71
N VAL A 651 -25.17 1.41 15.99
CA VAL A 651 -25.80 2.44 15.14
C VAL A 651 -24.87 3.65 15.04
N ASP A 652 -25.06 4.52 14.05
CA ASP A 652 -24.32 5.79 14.13
C ASP A 652 -24.85 6.57 15.34
N PHE A 653 -23.95 7.10 16.18
CA PHE A 653 -24.35 7.83 17.37
C PHE A 653 -25.31 8.96 16.98
N PRO A 654 -26.50 9.02 17.59
CA PRO A 654 -27.40 10.15 17.41
C PRO A 654 -26.71 11.47 17.74
N ASN A 655 -27.08 12.53 17.01
CA ASN A 655 -26.43 13.85 17.15
C ASN A 655 -26.46 14.39 18.58
N TYR A 656 -27.56 14.16 19.31
CA TYR A 656 -27.69 14.63 20.68
C TYR A 656 -26.65 14.00 21.62
N GLN A 657 -26.19 12.77 21.37
CA GLN A 657 -25.13 12.14 22.17
C GLN A 657 -23.76 12.76 21.86
N ARG A 658 -23.48 12.99 20.57
CA ARG A 658 -22.20 13.57 20.11
C ARG A 658 -21.96 15.00 20.59
N ILE A 659 -23.02 15.73 20.91
CA ILE A 659 -22.96 17.12 21.39
C ILE A 659 -23.15 17.24 22.89
N ALA A 660 -23.42 16.14 23.59
CA ALA A 660 -23.83 16.18 25.00
C ALA A 660 -22.76 16.81 25.90
N ALA A 661 -21.48 16.47 25.70
CA ALA A 661 -20.38 17.05 26.48
C ALA A 661 -20.34 18.58 26.34
N ASP A 662 -20.28 19.08 25.11
CA ASP A 662 -20.20 20.52 24.83
C ASP A 662 -21.48 21.26 25.28
N ALA A 663 -22.66 20.67 25.05
CA ALA A 663 -23.93 21.25 25.46
C ALA A 663 -24.07 21.35 26.98
N ILE A 664 -23.60 20.34 27.72
CA ILE A 664 -23.59 20.35 29.20
C ILE A 664 -22.62 21.41 29.71
N ASN A 665 -21.39 21.46 29.18
CA ASN A 665 -20.42 22.47 29.59
C ASN A 665 -20.95 23.90 29.40
N MET A 666 -21.62 24.18 28.27
CA MET A 666 -22.23 25.49 28.03
C MET A 666 -23.45 25.75 28.93
N HIS A 667 -24.24 24.72 29.24
CA HIS A 667 -25.39 24.82 30.14
C HIS A 667 -24.98 25.07 31.59
N ASP A 668 -23.97 24.35 32.07
CA ASP A 668 -23.41 24.51 33.42
C ASP A 668 -22.70 25.85 33.60
N ALA A 669 -22.17 26.41 32.50
CA ALA A 669 -21.70 27.79 32.42
C ALA A 669 -22.85 28.84 32.38
N GLY A 670 -24.11 28.42 32.54
CA GLY A 670 -25.27 29.29 32.65
C GLY A 670 -25.95 29.68 31.32
N SER A 671 -25.57 29.06 30.19
CA SER A 671 -26.20 29.37 28.90
C SER A 671 -27.56 28.67 28.77
N PRO A 672 -28.65 29.39 28.42
CA PRO A 672 -29.95 28.76 28.19
C PRO A 672 -29.93 27.91 26.90
N TYR A 673 -30.80 26.89 26.83
CA TYR A 673 -30.88 25.92 25.71
C TYR A 673 -30.84 26.57 24.32
N ASN A 674 -31.54 27.70 24.13
CA ASN A 674 -31.60 28.39 22.84
C ASN A 674 -30.25 29.02 22.45
N ARG A 675 -29.47 29.51 23.41
CA ARG A 675 -28.17 30.12 23.17
C ARG A 675 -27.12 29.07 22.81
N ILE A 676 -27.19 27.90 23.47
CA ILE A 676 -26.38 26.72 23.16
C ILE A 676 -26.72 26.22 21.74
N ALA A 677 -28.01 26.14 21.41
CA ALA A 677 -28.49 25.74 20.08
C ALA A 677 -27.95 26.64 18.96
N VAL A 678 -27.91 27.95 19.18
CA VAL A 678 -27.31 28.91 18.24
C VAL A 678 -25.79 28.73 18.17
N ALA A 679 -25.11 28.63 19.30
CA ALA A 679 -23.65 28.49 19.36
C ALA A 679 -23.14 27.21 18.68
N MET A 680 -23.90 26.11 18.80
CA MET A 680 -23.56 24.82 18.22
C MET A 680 -24.11 24.61 16.81
N GLU A 681 -24.90 25.55 16.28
CA GLU A 681 -25.68 25.40 15.04
C GLU A 681 -26.53 24.12 15.04
N ILE A 682 -27.35 23.90 16.08
CA ILE A 682 -28.19 22.68 16.22
C ILE A 682 -29.61 23.06 16.64
N ASP A 683 -30.59 22.20 16.35
CA ASP A 683 -31.97 22.40 16.78
C ASP A 683 -32.10 22.40 18.33
N PRO A 684 -32.81 23.37 18.93
CA PRO A 684 -32.96 23.46 20.39
C PRO A 684 -33.51 22.20 21.07
N SER A 685 -34.38 21.43 20.39
CA SER A 685 -34.89 20.17 20.94
C SER A 685 -33.81 19.09 21.03
N THR A 686 -32.81 19.15 20.16
CA THR A 686 -31.66 18.24 20.16
C THR A 686 -30.69 18.60 21.28
N VAL A 687 -30.47 19.90 21.54
CA VAL A 687 -29.67 20.38 22.67
C VAL A 687 -30.31 20.01 24.01
N LYS A 688 -31.63 20.19 24.15
CA LYS A 688 -32.36 19.77 25.34
C LYS A 688 -32.20 18.27 25.60
N LYS A 689 -32.41 17.44 24.57
CA LYS A 689 -32.18 15.98 24.65
C LYS A 689 -30.73 15.62 24.98
N ALA A 690 -29.76 16.39 24.47
CA ALA A 690 -28.34 16.16 24.72
C ALA A 690 -27.98 16.37 26.19
N ILE A 691 -28.46 17.46 26.79
CA ILE A 691 -28.25 17.81 28.20
C ILE A 691 -28.96 16.80 29.11
N GLU A 692 -30.25 16.52 28.86
CA GLU A 692 -31.03 15.55 29.65
C GLU A 692 -30.41 14.14 29.62
N TRP A 693 -29.88 13.75 28.47
CA TRP A 693 -29.22 12.45 28.31
C TRP A 693 -27.84 12.42 28.96
N GLY A 694 -27.00 13.44 28.73
CA GLY A 694 -25.64 13.47 29.25
C GLY A 694 -25.56 13.74 30.75
N ALA A 695 -26.59 14.34 31.37
CA ALA A 695 -26.69 14.44 32.84
C ALA A 695 -26.71 13.06 33.53
N LYS A 696 -27.06 11.99 32.80
CA LYS A 696 -27.18 10.61 33.32
C LYS A 696 -26.07 9.67 32.83
N ASN A 697 -25.17 10.14 31.98
CA ASN A 697 -24.20 9.30 31.27
C ASN A 697 -22.85 10.00 31.21
N ASP A 698 -21.74 9.27 31.41
CA ASP A 698 -20.41 9.83 31.18
C ASP A 698 -20.23 10.16 29.69
N THR A 699 -20.10 11.45 29.38
CA THR A 699 -19.96 11.99 28.03
C THR A 699 -18.51 12.10 27.57
N SER A 700 -17.53 11.92 28.47
CA SER A 700 -16.09 12.11 28.19
C SER A 700 -15.51 11.14 27.15
N PHE A 701 -16.24 10.06 26.86
CA PHE A 701 -15.84 9.00 25.95
C PHE A 701 -16.61 8.98 24.63
N ILE A 702 -17.52 9.93 24.42
CA ILE A 702 -18.24 10.08 23.15
C ILE A 702 -17.42 11.03 22.28
N PRO A 703 -17.06 10.64 21.05
CA PRO A 703 -16.38 11.54 20.14
C PRO A 703 -17.26 12.76 19.88
N SER A 704 -16.67 13.95 20.03
CA SER A 704 -17.35 15.20 19.70
C SER A 704 -17.84 15.15 18.25
N ALA A 705 -18.93 15.86 17.98
CA ALA A 705 -19.42 15.98 16.63
C ALA A 705 -18.35 16.64 15.76
N ASP A 706 -17.79 15.90 14.80
CA ASP A 706 -16.98 16.50 13.76
C ASP A 706 -17.90 17.27 12.80
N PHE A 707 -18.07 18.55 13.10
CA PHE A 707 -18.89 19.47 12.31
C PHE A 707 -18.32 19.70 10.90
N SER A 708 -17.09 19.26 10.61
CA SER A 708 -16.45 19.46 9.31
C SER A 708 -17.10 18.66 8.17
N VAL A 709 -17.82 17.56 8.46
CA VAL A 709 -18.30 16.59 7.44
C VAL A 709 -19.81 16.62 7.19
N ARG A 710 -20.60 17.45 7.88
CA ARG A 710 -22.04 17.58 7.55
C ARG A 710 -22.36 18.84 6.79
N ARG A 711 -23.17 18.64 5.73
CA ARG A 711 -23.91 19.63 4.97
C ARG A 711 -24.46 20.67 5.96
N LYS A 712 -23.80 21.84 6.01
CA LYS A 712 -24.22 23.06 6.72
C LYS A 712 -25.75 23.08 6.75
N LEU A 713 -26.33 23.19 7.94
CA LEU A 713 -27.75 23.53 8.12
C LEU A 713 -28.11 24.51 7.01
N ALA A 714 -29.00 24.06 6.10
CA ALA A 714 -29.25 24.65 4.79
C ALA A 714 -28.78 26.11 4.75
N ASN A 715 -27.55 26.32 4.25
CA ASN A 715 -26.81 27.58 4.30
C ASN A 715 -27.80 28.70 3.97
N ASN A 716 -28.40 29.34 4.99
CA ASN A 716 -29.57 30.18 4.76
C ASN A 716 -29.00 31.50 4.27
N LYS A 717 -28.64 31.52 2.97
CA LYS A 717 -27.97 32.64 2.32
C LYS A 717 -28.68 33.95 2.65
N THR A 718 -30.01 33.90 2.79
CA THR A 718 -30.86 35.03 3.16
C THR A 718 -30.61 35.56 4.57
N ALA A 719 -30.25 34.72 5.56
CA ALA A 719 -29.95 35.16 6.92
C ALA A 719 -28.63 35.94 7.00
N LYS A 720 -27.61 35.48 6.27
CA LYS A 720 -26.29 36.13 6.25
C LYS A 720 -26.32 37.50 5.56
N ILE A 721 -27.08 37.60 4.48
CA ILE A 721 -27.18 38.85 3.70
C ILE A 721 -28.36 39.73 4.12
N GLY A 722 -29.27 39.23 4.97
CA GLY A 722 -30.55 39.87 5.29
C GLY A 722 -30.43 41.33 5.74
N PRO A 723 -29.63 41.64 6.78
CA PRO A 723 -29.43 43.01 7.23
C PRO A 723 -28.82 43.93 6.15
N ALA A 724 -27.83 43.42 5.41
CA ALA A 724 -27.18 44.16 4.33
C ALA A 724 -28.13 44.45 3.15
N VAL A 725 -28.94 43.46 2.76
CA VAL A 725 -29.96 43.60 1.73
C VAL A 725 -31.01 44.64 2.13
N VAL A 726 -31.46 44.65 3.39
CA VAL A 726 -32.43 45.66 3.85
C VAL A 726 -31.81 47.06 3.84
N ARG A 727 -30.56 47.20 4.30
CA ARG A 727 -29.84 48.48 4.26
C ARG A 727 -29.70 49.01 2.83
N LEU A 728 -29.17 48.20 1.91
CA LEU A 728 -28.96 48.58 0.51
C LEU A 728 -30.29 48.84 -0.21
N ARG A 729 -31.34 48.08 0.11
CA ARG A 729 -32.67 48.32 -0.46
C ARG A 729 -33.30 49.62 0.03
N ASN A 730 -33.08 49.99 1.29
CA ASN A 730 -33.50 51.28 1.84
C ASN A 730 -32.69 52.46 1.25
N GLN A 731 -31.50 52.21 0.72
CA GLN A 731 -30.69 53.18 -0.01
C GLN A 731 -31.11 53.34 -1.49
N GLY A 732 -32.11 52.56 -1.95
CA GLY A 732 -32.72 52.69 -3.27
C GLY A 732 -32.29 51.66 -4.31
N LEU A 733 -31.27 50.82 -4.03
CA LEU A 733 -30.73 49.87 -5.00
C LEU A 733 -31.74 48.76 -5.36
N THR A 734 -31.71 48.31 -6.62
CA THR A 734 -32.49 47.18 -7.13
C THR A 734 -31.97 45.84 -6.58
N PHE A 735 -32.77 44.77 -6.67
CA PHE A 735 -32.32 43.47 -6.15
C PHE A 735 -31.17 42.88 -6.97
N GLU A 736 -31.05 43.28 -8.23
CA GLU A 736 -30.00 42.91 -9.17
C GLU A 736 -28.68 43.59 -8.79
N GLU A 737 -28.69 44.89 -8.51
CA GLU A 737 -27.52 45.64 -8.02
C GLU A 737 -27.08 45.14 -6.64
N ILE A 738 -28.02 44.94 -5.72
CA ILE A 738 -27.74 44.35 -4.39
C ILE A 738 -27.15 42.95 -4.53
N ALA A 739 -27.60 42.19 -5.53
CA ALA A 739 -27.10 40.85 -5.77
C ALA A 739 -25.66 40.86 -6.28
N GLU A 740 -25.32 41.80 -7.16
CA GLU A 740 -23.96 42.00 -7.64
C GLU A 740 -23.03 42.42 -6.48
N GLU A 741 -23.46 43.39 -5.67
CA GLU A 741 -22.66 43.92 -4.56
C GLU A 741 -22.43 42.89 -3.44
N LEU A 742 -23.44 42.06 -3.13
CA LEU A 742 -23.35 41.04 -2.07
C LEU A 742 -22.95 39.65 -2.59
N GLY A 743 -22.58 39.51 -3.86
CA GLY A 743 -22.16 38.23 -4.46
C GLY A 743 -23.24 37.15 -4.39
N THR A 744 -24.50 37.50 -4.67
CA THR A 744 -25.68 36.63 -4.62
C THR A 744 -26.52 36.74 -5.90
N THR A 745 -27.74 36.21 -5.92
CA THR A 745 -28.69 36.38 -7.04
C THR A 745 -29.84 37.30 -6.65
N GLY A 746 -30.42 38.03 -7.62
CA GLY A 746 -31.55 38.95 -7.35
C GLY A 746 -32.73 38.26 -6.67
N GLY A 747 -33.07 37.03 -7.08
CA GLY A 747 -34.08 36.21 -6.40
C GLY A 747 -33.72 35.81 -4.96
N THR A 748 -32.43 35.76 -4.61
CA THR A 748 -31.96 35.50 -3.25
C THR A 748 -31.95 36.77 -2.40
N ALA A 749 -31.55 37.91 -2.96
CA ALA A 749 -31.69 39.23 -2.33
C ALA A 749 -33.16 39.55 -2.05
N SER A 750 -34.06 39.35 -3.03
CA SER A 750 -35.50 39.56 -2.85
C SER A 750 -36.09 38.69 -1.73
N ARG A 751 -35.71 37.41 -1.66
CA ARG A 751 -36.14 36.50 -0.58
C ARG A 751 -35.60 36.93 0.79
N ALA A 752 -34.36 37.41 0.84
CA ALA A 752 -33.79 37.97 2.06
C ALA A 752 -34.55 39.22 2.51
N TYR A 753 -34.80 40.18 1.62
CA TYR A 753 -35.57 41.37 1.95
C TYR A 753 -36.96 41.02 2.50
N LYS A 754 -37.72 40.14 1.83
CA LYS A 754 -39.04 39.71 2.30
C LYS A 754 -39.01 39.11 3.70
N GLN A 755 -37.94 38.41 4.05
CA GLN A 755 -37.78 37.76 5.35
C GLN A 755 -37.32 38.72 6.45
N TYR A 756 -36.52 39.75 6.13
CA TYR A 756 -35.84 40.61 7.11
C TYR A 756 -36.23 42.09 7.08
N HIS A 757 -37.11 42.56 6.18
CA HIS A 757 -37.45 44.00 6.08
C HIS A 757 -38.14 44.59 7.31
N THR A 758 -38.66 43.78 8.23
CA THR A 758 -39.30 44.28 9.45
C THR A 758 -38.24 44.58 10.53
N LYS A 759 -38.38 45.71 11.23
CA LYS A 759 -37.50 46.08 12.36
C LYS A 759 -37.44 44.98 13.43
N ALA A 760 -38.55 44.28 13.67
CA ALA A 760 -38.62 43.16 14.61
C ALA A 760 -37.74 41.97 14.19
N ASN A 761 -37.72 41.61 12.90
CA ASN A 761 -36.88 40.52 12.41
C ASN A 761 -35.40 40.92 12.35
N LEU A 762 -35.08 42.18 12.09
CA LEU A 762 -33.69 42.68 12.20
C LEU A 762 -33.18 42.61 13.65
N ALA A 763 -33.98 43.07 14.61
CA ALA A 763 -33.65 42.98 16.03
C ALA A 763 -33.56 41.53 16.53
N ALA A 764 -34.41 40.63 16.02
CA ALA A 764 -34.34 39.21 16.32
C ALA A 764 -33.05 38.56 15.79
N VAL A 765 -32.55 38.98 14.63
CA VAL A 765 -31.23 38.53 14.12
C VAL A 765 -30.10 38.99 15.02
N GLU A 766 -30.11 40.26 15.44
CA GLU A 766 -29.07 40.81 16.33
C GLU A 766 -29.04 40.11 17.70
N LYS A 767 -30.20 39.62 18.17
CA LYS A 767 -30.33 38.90 19.45
C LYS A 767 -30.23 37.37 19.33
N GLY A 768 -30.14 36.81 18.11
CA GLY A 768 -30.13 35.37 17.87
C GLY A 768 -31.47 34.67 18.14
N GLU A 769 -32.58 35.39 18.02
CA GLU A 769 -33.95 34.92 18.30
C GLU A 769 -34.66 34.39 17.03
N ARG A 770 -35.81 33.73 17.22
CA ARG A 770 -36.60 33.14 16.13
C ARG A 770 -37.30 34.21 15.29
N LEU A 771 -37.12 34.18 13.98
CA LEU A 771 -37.73 35.12 13.03
C LEU A 771 -39.24 34.92 12.91
N ASP A 772 -40.00 36.02 12.94
CA ASP A 772 -41.41 36.02 12.55
C ASP A 772 -41.51 36.04 11.02
N THR A 773 -41.61 34.85 10.43
CA THR A 773 -41.72 34.69 8.97
C THR A 773 -43.15 34.91 8.43
N GLY A 774 -44.10 35.36 9.27
CA GLY A 774 -45.46 35.70 8.85
C GLY A 774 -46.29 34.52 8.31
N LYS A 775 -45.79 33.28 8.41
CA LYS A 775 -46.45 32.07 7.88
C LYS A 775 -47.80 31.74 8.55
N ASN A 776 -48.18 32.47 9.61
CA ASN A 776 -49.43 32.25 10.34
C ASN A 776 -50.36 33.47 10.46
N LYS A 777 -50.11 34.58 9.75
CA LYS A 777 -51.08 35.70 9.72
C LYS A 777 -52.28 35.35 8.85
N ARG A 778 -53.50 35.58 9.36
CA ARG A 778 -54.74 35.39 8.59
C ARG A 778 -54.71 36.30 7.37
N LYS A 779 -54.80 35.74 6.16
CA LYS A 779 -54.89 36.47 4.88
C LYS A 779 -56.35 36.64 4.40
N ILE A 780 -57.29 36.54 5.34
CA ILE A 780 -58.74 36.60 5.09
C ILE A 780 -59.36 37.57 6.11
N SER A 781 -60.45 38.23 5.74
CA SER A 781 -61.08 39.23 6.60
C SER A 781 -61.68 38.58 7.87
N PRO A 782 -61.85 39.34 8.98
CA PRO A 782 -62.54 38.84 10.17
C PRO A 782 -63.92 38.26 9.87
N ASP A 783 -64.65 38.85 8.92
CA ASP A 783 -65.98 38.39 8.50
C ASP A 783 -65.91 37.03 7.80
N GLN A 784 -64.92 36.82 6.92
CA GLN A 784 -64.67 35.53 6.29
C GLN A 784 -64.30 34.45 7.31
N VAL A 785 -63.53 34.80 8.35
CA VAL A 785 -63.17 33.88 9.44
C VAL A 785 -64.40 33.48 10.24
N ASN A 786 -65.26 34.45 10.58
CA ASN A 786 -66.49 34.18 11.32
C ASN A 786 -67.45 33.31 10.50
N LEU A 787 -67.64 33.62 9.21
CA LEU A 787 -68.46 32.81 8.30
C LEU A 787 -67.92 31.38 8.18
N MET A 788 -66.61 31.21 8.00
CA MET A 788 -65.96 29.89 7.99
C MET A 788 -66.19 29.12 9.29
N ARG A 789 -66.14 29.78 10.45
CA ARG A 789 -66.35 29.11 11.75
C ARG A 789 -67.79 28.68 11.97
N VAL A 790 -68.76 29.51 11.57
CA VAL A 790 -70.18 29.14 11.61
C VAL A 790 -70.43 27.92 10.72
N MET A 791 -69.90 27.92 9.49
CA MET A 791 -70.04 26.80 8.57
C MET A 791 -69.27 25.54 8.97
N LEU A 792 -68.17 25.67 9.74
CA LEU A 792 -67.42 24.54 10.29
C LEU A 792 -68.08 23.94 11.55
N ALA A 793 -68.86 24.74 12.30
CA ALA A 793 -69.62 24.26 13.45
C ALA A 793 -70.84 23.44 13.01
N ASP A 794 -71.43 23.78 11.86
CA ASP A 794 -72.47 22.98 11.21
C ASP A 794 -71.84 21.80 10.46
N LYS A 795 -71.94 20.59 11.04
CA LYS A 795 -71.20 19.38 10.58
C LYS A 795 -71.64 18.83 9.20
N GLY A 796 -72.50 19.56 8.47
CA GLY A 796 -73.03 19.17 7.16
C GLY A 796 -72.19 19.59 5.94
N HIS A 797 -71.19 20.47 6.10
CA HIS A 797 -70.44 21.00 4.95
C HIS A 797 -69.04 20.40 4.77
N SER A 798 -68.69 20.03 3.54
CA SER A 798 -67.32 19.60 3.21
C SER A 798 -66.35 20.79 3.16
N GLN A 799 -65.05 20.55 3.41
CA GLN A 799 -64.02 21.61 3.35
C GLN A 799 -63.98 22.36 2.02
N ARG A 800 -64.37 21.72 0.90
CA ARG A 800 -64.49 22.36 -0.41
C ARG A 800 -65.72 23.26 -0.51
N ALA A 801 -66.86 22.82 0.00
CA ALA A 801 -68.08 23.63 0.01
C ALA A 801 -67.92 24.89 0.86
N ILE A 802 -67.25 24.77 2.02
CA ILE A 802 -66.93 25.92 2.88
C ILE A 802 -65.96 26.88 2.19
N ALA A 803 -64.99 26.34 1.45
CA ALA A 803 -64.03 27.15 0.71
C ALA A 803 -64.71 27.98 -0.39
N GLU A 804 -65.64 27.36 -1.11
CA GLU A 804 -66.41 28.02 -2.18
C GLU A 804 -67.36 29.09 -1.64
N ALA A 805 -68.10 28.79 -0.57
CA ALA A 805 -69.04 29.74 0.05
C ALA A 805 -68.34 30.97 0.66
N VAL A 806 -67.13 30.81 1.21
CA VAL A 806 -66.36 31.92 1.82
C VAL A 806 -65.46 32.63 0.80
N GLY A 807 -65.35 32.11 -0.42
CA GLY A 807 -64.52 32.66 -1.49
C GLY A 807 -63.01 32.52 -1.20
N VAL A 808 -62.60 31.38 -0.62
CA VAL A 808 -61.20 31.11 -0.23
C VAL A 808 -60.74 29.75 -0.74
N SER A 809 -59.43 29.48 -0.67
CA SER A 809 -58.91 28.16 -1.04
C SER A 809 -59.27 27.07 -0.02
N PRO A 810 -59.46 25.80 -0.41
CA PRO A 810 -59.65 24.69 0.52
C PRO A 810 -58.50 24.51 1.53
N SER A 811 -57.28 24.92 1.17
CA SER A 811 -56.15 24.98 2.10
C SER A 811 -56.37 25.97 3.23
N THR A 812 -56.98 27.14 2.94
CA THR A 812 -57.28 28.16 3.93
C THR A 812 -58.28 27.65 4.97
N VAL A 813 -59.30 26.90 4.53
CA VAL A 813 -60.27 26.25 5.43
C VAL A 813 -59.58 25.24 6.34
N ARG A 814 -58.71 24.39 5.77
CA ARG A 814 -57.95 23.40 6.54
C ARG A 814 -57.02 24.03 7.59
N ASP A 815 -56.39 25.14 7.25
CA ASP A 815 -55.50 25.86 8.17
C ASP A 815 -56.29 26.51 9.32
N GLU A 816 -57.51 27.00 9.07
CA GLU A 816 -58.35 27.53 10.16
C GLU A 816 -58.91 26.43 11.06
N ILE A 817 -59.25 25.24 10.52
CA ILE A 817 -59.60 24.06 11.34
C ILE A 817 -58.46 23.73 12.31
N LYS A 818 -57.21 23.72 11.84
CA LYS A 818 -56.05 23.47 12.69
C LYS A 818 -55.90 24.54 13.77
N ARG A 819 -56.13 25.81 13.44
CA ARG A 819 -56.07 26.90 14.42
C ARG A 819 -57.15 26.76 15.50
N MET A 820 -58.38 26.41 15.13
CA MET A 820 -59.46 26.14 16.11
C MET A 820 -59.09 25.00 17.05
N ALA A 821 -58.48 23.93 16.54
CA ALA A 821 -58.01 22.80 17.35
C ALA A 821 -56.80 23.11 18.27
N THR A 822 -56.15 24.27 18.09
CA THR A 822 -55.05 24.72 18.97
C THR A 822 -55.51 25.81 19.96
N SER A 823 -56.73 26.33 19.81
CA SER A 823 -57.36 27.32 20.69
C SER A 823 -58.42 26.72 21.63
N MET A 824 -58.71 25.42 21.48
CA MET A 824 -59.33 24.56 22.49
C MET A 824 -58.23 23.78 23.19
#